data_AF-A0A8C0WL36-F1
#
_entry.id   AF-A0A8C0WL36-F1
#
_cell.length_a   1.000
_cell.length_b   1.000
_cell.length_c   1.000
_cell.angle_alpha   90.00
_cell.angle_beta   90.00
_cell.angle_gamma   90.00
#
_symmetry.space_group_name_H-M   'P 1'
#
loop_
_entity.id
_entity.type
_entity.pdbx_description
1 polymer ?
#
loop_
_entity_poly.entity_id
_entity_poly.type
_entity_poly.pdbx_seq_one_letter_code
_entity_poly.pdbx_strand_id
1 'polypeptide(L)'
;SIRGCLEAQGTQVRVTSSCNASLSAQRWKWVSRNRLFNLGAMQCLGTGWPGTNTTASLGMYECDREALSLRWHCRTLGDQLSLLLGGRTSNASKPGTFERGDQTRSGQWRIYGSEEDLCARPYYEVYTIQGNSHGKPCTIPFKYDNQWFHGCTSTGREDGHLWCATTQDYGKDERWGFCPIKSNDCETFWDKDQLTDSCYQFNFQSTLSWREAWASCEQQGADLLSITEIHEQTYINGLLTGYSSTLWIGLNDLDTSGGWQWSDNSPLKYLNWESDQPDNPSEENCGVIRTESSGGWQNRDCSIALPYVCKKKPNATAESTPPDRWANVKVECEPSWQPFQGHCYRLQAEKRSWQESKKACLRGGGDLLSIHSMAELEFITKQIKQEVEELWIGLNDLKLQMNFEWSDGSLVSFTHWHPFEPNNFRDSLEDCVTIWGPEGRWNDSPCNQSLPSICKKAGQLSQGAAEEDHGCRKGWTWHSPSCYWLGEDQVTYSEARRLCTDHGSQLVTITNRFEQAFVSSLIYNWEGEYFWTALQDLNGTGSFRWLSGDEVMYTHWNRDQPGYRRGGCVALATGSAMGLWEVKSCTLFRARYICRQSLGTPVTPELPGPDPTPSLTDSCPQGWASDPKLRHCYKVFSSARQQDKKSWIQAQGACQELGAQLLSLASYEEEHFVANMLNKIFGESEPEIHEQHWFWIGLNRRDPREGQSWHWSDGLGVRTLEEAGLGDRRGLVVGGDCLLGCNLGWAGSRPEPKKAGWRGIPSSGRAP
;
A
#
# COMPACT_ATOMS: atom_id res chain seq x y z
N SER A 1 41.33 1.15 6.93
CA SER A 1 40.23 0.38 6.33
C SER A 1 40.63 0.00 4.91
N ILE A 2 40.36 -1.23 4.49
CA ILE A 2 40.56 -1.64 3.10
C ILE A 2 39.46 -0.96 2.28
N ARG A 3 39.83 -0.05 1.37
CA ARG A 3 38.91 0.50 0.36
C ARG A 3 39.01 -0.39 -0.87
N GLY A 4 37.88 -0.96 -1.29
CA GLY A 4 37.88 -1.92 -2.38
C GLY A 4 36.50 -2.50 -2.67
N CYS A 5 36.43 -3.40 -3.64
CA CYS A 5 35.23 -4.11 -4.03
C CYS A 5 35.36 -5.62 -3.78
N LEU A 6 34.23 -6.28 -3.50
CA LEU A 6 34.16 -7.72 -3.35
C LEU A 6 34.32 -8.37 -4.74
N GLU A 7 35.28 -9.29 -4.85
CA GLU A 7 35.58 -9.99 -6.09
C GLU A 7 35.61 -11.50 -5.85
N ALA A 8 34.99 -12.26 -6.77
CA ALA A 8 35.10 -13.71 -6.82
C ALA A 8 36.19 -14.12 -7.83
N GLN A 9 37.17 -14.90 -7.38
CA GLN A 9 38.21 -15.47 -8.23
C GLN A 9 38.21 -16.99 -8.08
N GLY A 10 37.57 -17.70 -9.02
CA GLY A 10 37.31 -19.13 -8.89
C GLY A 10 36.41 -19.40 -7.68
N THR A 11 36.86 -20.29 -6.78
CA THR A 11 36.14 -20.62 -5.54
C THR A 11 36.41 -19.65 -4.38
N GLN A 12 37.35 -18.72 -4.54
CA GLN A 12 37.78 -17.80 -3.49
C GLN A 12 37.11 -16.43 -3.62
N VAL A 13 36.91 -15.78 -2.47
CA VAL A 13 36.33 -14.44 -2.37
C VAL A 13 37.31 -13.52 -1.67
N ARG A 14 37.55 -12.34 -2.24
CA ARG A 14 38.50 -11.36 -1.71
C ARG A 14 38.03 -9.94 -1.93
N VAL A 15 38.69 -8.98 -1.26
CA VAL A 15 38.49 -7.54 -1.50
C VAL A 15 39.64 -7.03 -2.36
N THR A 16 39.34 -6.45 -3.51
CA THR A 16 40.32 -5.83 -4.41
C THR A 16 40.29 -4.32 -4.29
N SER A 17 41.45 -3.66 -4.39
CA SER A 17 41.55 -2.19 -4.26
C SER A 17 40.94 -1.43 -5.45
N SER A 18 40.84 -2.06 -6.62
CA SER A 18 40.24 -1.49 -7.83
C SER A 18 38.82 -1.99 -8.05
N CYS A 19 37.85 -1.09 -7.96
CA CYS A 19 36.46 -1.36 -8.32
C CYS A 19 36.22 -1.08 -9.82
N ASN A 20 35.62 -2.02 -10.53
CA ASN A 20 35.26 -1.88 -11.95
C ASN A 20 33.91 -2.55 -12.23
N ALA A 21 32.90 -1.75 -12.54
CA ALA A 21 31.53 -2.20 -12.80
C ALA A 21 31.41 -3.12 -14.03
N SER A 22 32.36 -3.07 -14.96
CA SER A 22 32.37 -3.92 -16.16
C SER A 22 32.94 -5.33 -15.90
N LEU A 23 33.65 -5.55 -14.78
CA LEU A 23 34.19 -6.87 -14.45
C LEU A 23 33.10 -7.77 -13.84
N SER A 24 32.73 -8.84 -14.56
CA SER A 24 31.72 -9.80 -14.09
C SER A 24 32.05 -10.42 -12.73
N ALA A 25 33.34 -10.64 -12.44
CA ALA A 25 33.84 -11.13 -11.15
C ALA A 25 33.52 -10.21 -9.95
N GLN A 26 33.24 -8.92 -10.19
CA GLN A 26 32.85 -7.95 -9.16
C GLN A 26 31.35 -7.62 -9.20
N ARG A 27 30.60 -8.22 -10.13
CA ARG A 27 29.15 -8.02 -10.24
C ARG A 27 28.43 -9.07 -9.41
N TRP A 28 27.66 -8.57 -8.45
CA TRP A 28 26.86 -9.37 -7.54
C TRP A 28 25.38 -9.04 -7.70
N LYS A 29 24.53 -10.04 -7.49
CA LYS A 29 23.08 -9.88 -7.57
C LYS A 29 22.40 -10.74 -6.50
N TRP A 30 21.40 -10.17 -5.84
CA TRP A 30 20.48 -10.96 -5.02
C TRP A 30 19.61 -11.84 -5.92
N VAL A 31 19.51 -13.11 -5.55
CA VAL A 31 18.74 -14.11 -6.28
C VAL A 31 17.81 -14.85 -5.31
N SER A 32 17.00 -15.79 -5.83
CA SER A 32 15.96 -16.44 -5.04
C SER A 32 16.50 -17.06 -3.76
N ARG A 33 15.64 -17.18 -2.75
CA ARG A 33 15.96 -17.69 -1.40
C ARG A 33 16.98 -16.85 -0.62
N ASN A 34 17.12 -15.56 -0.93
CA ASN A 34 18.08 -14.60 -0.35
C ASN A 34 19.54 -15.07 -0.46
N ARG A 35 19.92 -15.51 -1.65
CA ARG A 35 21.32 -15.87 -1.94
C ARG A 35 22.00 -14.70 -2.65
N LEU A 36 23.31 -14.56 -2.47
CA LEU A 36 24.11 -13.59 -3.20
C LEU A 36 24.89 -14.30 -4.30
N PHE A 37 24.59 -13.98 -5.56
CA PHE A 37 25.16 -14.64 -6.74
C PHE A 37 26.20 -13.76 -7.41
N ASN A 38 27.31 -14.35 -7.85
CA ASN A 38 28.35 -13.67 -8.61
C ASN A 38 28.20 -13.96 -10.12
N LEU A 39 28.15 -12.91 -10.94
CA LEU A 39 27.93 -13.05 -12.39
C LEU A 39 29.18 -13.53 -13.15
N GLY A 40 30.36 -13.45 -12.56
CA GLY A 40 31.60 -13.96 -13.16
C GLY A 40 31.86 -15.42 -12.84
N ALA A 41 31.76 -15.78 -11.57
CA ALA A 41 31.96 -17.15 -11.09
C ALA A 41 30.75 -18.07 -11.37
N MET A 42 29.57 -17.49 -11.64
CA MET A 42 28.31 -18.22 -11.82
C MET A 42 27.95 -19.11 -10.62
N GLN A 43 28.25 -18.62 -9.42
CA GLN A 43 28.13 -19.33 -8.16
C GLN A 43 27.57 -18.43 -7.06
N CYS A 44 27.09 -19.03 -5.99
CA CYS A 44 26.58 -18.33 -4.81
C CYS A 44 27.67 -18.17 -3.74
N LEU A 45 27.64 -17.02 -3.07
CA LEU A 45 28.43 -16.79 -1.87
C LEU A 45 27.93 -17.68 -0.73
N GLY A 46 28.84 -18.36 -0.05
CA GLY A 46 28.50 -19.15 1.13
C GLY A 46 29.62 -19.25 2.13
N THR A 47 29.31 -19.87 3.26
CA THR A 47 30.31 -20.27 4.25
C THR A 47 30.40 -21.78 4.34
N GLY A 48 31.62 -22.31 4.22
CA GLY A 48 31.92 -23.73 4.44
C GLY A 48 32.81 -23.95 5.66
N TRP A 49 32.71 -25.14 6.25
CA TRP A 49 33.54 -25.61 7.38
C TRP A 49 34.62 -26.58 6.88
N PRO A 50 35.91 -26.20 6.86
CA PRO A 50 37.00 -27.13 6.57
C PRO A 50 37.31 -28.03 7.78
N GLY A 51 36.41 -28.95 8.13
CA GLY A 51 36.62 -29.97 9.17
C GLY A 51 36.51 -29.47 10.62
N THR A 52 36.68 -30.38 11.57
CA THR A 52 36.22 -30.29 12.98
C THR A 52 36.89 -29.24 13.86
N ASN A 53 37.86 -28.45 13.36
CA ASN A 53 38.63 -27.50 14.19
C ASN A 53 39.03 -26.19 13.47
N THR A 54 38.35 -25.77 12.39
CA THR A 54 38.66 -24.51 11.69
C THR A 54 37.50 -23.53 11.67
N THR A 55 37.82 -22.23 11.65
CA THR A 55 36.87 -21.14 11.49
C THR A 55 36.22 -21.19 10.10
N ALA A 56 34.91 -20.95 10.04
CA ALA A 56 34.16 -20.88 8.78
C ALA A 56 34.83 -19.91 7.78
N SER A 57 34.95 -20.35 6.53
CA SER A 57 35.59 -19.57 5.47
C SER A 57 34.57 -19.19 4.38
N LEU A 58 34.69 -17.98 3.84
CA LEU A 58 33.91 -17.53 2.69
C LEU A 58 34.42 -18.20 1.42
N GLY A 59 33.49 -18.64 0.59
CA GLY A 59 33.79 -19.24 -0.71
C GLY A 59 32.63 -19.10 -1.67
N MET A 60 32.91 -19.46 -2.92
CA MET A 60 31.91 -19.59 -3.98
C MET A 60 31.52 -21.05 -4.12
N TYR A 61 30.21 -21.31 -4.13
CA TYR A 61 29.64 -22.64 -4.16
C TYR A 61 28.49 -22.72 -5.16
N GLU A 62 28.18 -23.93 -5.61
CA GLU A 62 26.94 -24.19 -6.34
C GLU A 62 25.74 -23.82 -5.45
N CYS A 63 24.77 -23.12 -6.04
CA CYS A 63 23.69 -22.49 -5.29
C CYS A 63 22.68 -23.47 -4.68
N ASP A 64 22.73 -24.74 -5.08
CA ASP A 64 21.84 -25.84 -4.68
C ASP A 64 22.36 -26.63 -3.46
N ARG A 65 23.54 -26.29 -2.94
CA ARG A 65 24.15 -27.01 -1.81
C ARG A 65 23.52 -26.62 -0.48
N GLU A 66 22.43 -27.29 -0.11
CA GLU A 66 21.72 -27.03 1.15
C GLU A 66 22.54 -27.34 2.41
N ALA A 67 23.57 -28.19 2.31
CA ALA A 67 24.50 -28.48 3.41
C ALA A 67 25.41 -27.28 3.80
N LEU A 68 25.40 -26.21 3.01
CA LEU A 68 26.17 -24.99 3.25
C LEU A 68 25.25 -23.82 3.61
N SER A 69 25.77 -22.87 4.39
CA SER A 69 25.06 -21.62 4.63
C SER A 69 25.25 -20.69 3.43
N LEU A 70 24.24 -20.66 2.55
CA LEU A 70 24.20 -19.85 1.31
C LEU A 70 23.21 -18.68 1.39
N ARG A 71 22.44 -18.60 2.49
CA ARG A 71 21.38 -17.60 2.68
C ARG A 71 21.94 -16.44 3.49
N TRP A 72 21.69 -15.23 3.00
CA TRP A 72 22.16 -14.01 3.62
C TRP A 72 20.98 -13.09 3.91
N HIS A 73 21.09 -12.33 4.99
CA HIS A 73 20.19 -11.20 5.22
C HIS A 73 20.97 -9.92 4.92
N CYS A 74 20.43 -9.07 4.06
CA CYS A 74 21.15 -7.90 3.55
C CYS A 74 21.62 -6.96 4.68
N ARG A 75 20.89 -6.90 5.81
CA ARG A 75 21.25 -6.10 6.99
C ARG A 75 22.48 -6.61 7.72
N THR A 76 22.65 -7.93 7.84
CA THR A 76 23.75 -8.54 8.59
C THR A 76 24.92 -8.91 7.69
N LEU A 77 24.72 -8.93 6.38
CA LEU A 77 25.73 -9.35 5.40
C LEU A 77 27.00 -8.49 5.49
N GLY A 78 26.88 -7.18 5.65
CA GLY A 78 28.06 -6.29 5.74
C GLY A 78 28.96 -6.60 6.93
N ASP A 79 28.37 -6.84 8.11
CA ASP A 79 29.11 -7.22 9.31
C ASP A 79 29.73 -8.61 9.18
N GLN A 80 28.96 -9.57 8.63
CA GLN A 80 29.44 -10.93 8.39
C GLN A 80 30.60 -10.97 7.40
N LEU A 81 30.52 -10.21 6.30
CA LEU A 81 31.61 -10.06 5.33
C LEU A 81 32.85 -9.45 5.99
N SER A 82 32.67 -8.41 6.80
CA SER A 82 33.77 -7.74 7.51
C SER A 82 34.46 -8.68 8.50
N LEU A 83 33.70 -9.49 9.23
CA LEU A 83 34.22 -10.48 10.17
C LEU A 83 35.01 -11.59 9.45
N LEU A 84 34.45 -12.12 8.36
CA LEU A 84 35.01 -13.28 7.66
C LEU A 84 36.18 -12.93 6.73
N LEU A 85 36.21 -11.71 6.19
CA LEU A 85 37.32 -11.22 5.34
C LEU A 85 38.42 -10.51 6.14
N GLY A 86 38.13 -10.09 7.38
CA GLY A 86 38.99 -9.24 8.23
C GLY A 86 39.98 -9.97 9.14
N GLY A 87 40.25 -11.26 8.95
CA GLY A 87 41.05 -12.07 9.87
C GLY A 87 42.54 -11.72 9.94
N ARG A 88 42.91 -10.71 10.75
CA ARG A 88 44.08 -10.56 11.68
C ARG A 88 44.58 -9.11 11.76
N THR A 89 44.12 -8.38 12.78
CA THR A 89 44.94 -7.35 13.44
C THR A 89 44.87 -7.54 14.96
N SER A 90 45.99 -8.03 15.51
CA SER A 90 46.47 -8.06 16.90
C SER A 90 45.53 -7.70 18.07
N ASN A 91 45.45 -8.63 19.03
CA ASN A 91 45.21 -8.45 20.48
C ASN A 91 44.13 -7.45 20.92
N ALA A 92 42.89 -7.94 21.07
CA ALA A 92 41.95 -7.41 22.05
C ALA A 92 41.47 -8.55 22.95
N SER A 93 41.70 -8.39 24.24
CA SER A 93 41.42 -9.36 25.30
C SER A 93 39.94 -9.43 25.70
N LYS A 94 39.46 -10.66 25.90
CA LYS A 94 38.21 -11.13 26.55
C LYS A 94 36.86 -10.96 25.81
N PRO A 95 35.99 -11.99 25.85
CA PRO A 95 34.61 -11.91 25.38
C PRO A 95 33.74 -11.28 26.48
N GLY A 96 33.42 -10.00 26.33
CA GLY A 96 32.39 -9.31 27.12
C GLY A 96 31.11 -9.23 26.32
N THR A 97 29.99 -9.45 27.01
CA THR A 97 28.59 -9.24 26.59
C THR A 97 28.43 -8.07 25.61
N PHE A 98 27.93 -8.37 24.41
CA PHE A 98 27.49 -7.36 23.44
C PHE A 98 26.23 -6.68 23.98
N GLU A 99 26.38 -5.53 24.63
CA GLU A 99 25.27 -4.61 24.85
C GLU A 99 24.84 -3.99 23.51
N ARG A 100 23.54 -4.06 23.26
CA ARG A 100 22.83 -3.65 22.06
C ARG A 100 22.69 -2.12 22.05
N GLY A 101 23.80 -1.38 21.89
CA GLY A 101 23.78 0.08 22.09
C GLY A 101 24.71 0.93 21.23
N ASP A 102 25.72 0.37 20.55
CA ASP A 102 26.66 1.21 19.78
C ASP A 102 27.16 0.50 18.50
N GLN A 103 26.36 0.59 17.43
CA GLN A 103 26.68 0.06 16.09
C GLN A 103 27.34 1.09 15.18
N THR A 104 28.04 2.11 15.69
CA THR A 104 28.47 3.23 14.83
C THR A 104 29.81 3.03 14.10
N ARG A 105 30.55 1.92 14.24
CA ARG A 105 31.88 1.76 13.57
C ARG A 105 32.31 0.33 13.15
N SER A 106 31.42 -0.52 12.62
CA SER A 106 31.83 -1.70 11.80
C SER A 106 31.70 -1.39 10.29
N GLY A 107 32.53 -2.01 9.45
CA GLY A 107 32.81 -1.57 8.07
C GLY A 107 31.57 -1.41 7.16
N GLN A 108 31.37 -0.20 6.63
CA GLN A 108 30.25 0.15 5.75
C GLN A 108 30.42 -0.47 4.34
N TRP A 109 29.79 -1.60 4.11
CA TRP A 109 29.57 -2.12 2.75
C TRP A 109 28.41 -1.36 2.09
N ARG A 110 28.60 -1.01 0.81
CA ARG A 110 27.61 -0.28 0.02
C ARG A 110 27.65 -0.71 -1.44
N ILE A 111 26.59 -0.44 -2.18
CA ILE A 111 26.53 -0.69 -3.61
C ILE A 111 27.49 0.29 -4.32
N TYR A 112 28.38 -0.24 -5.17
CA TYR A 112 29.37 0.59 -5.87
C TYR A 112 28.70 1.59 -6.80
N GLY A 113 29.15 2.85 -6.75
CA GLY A 113 28.58 3.95 -7.54
C GLY A 113 27.33 4.57 -6.93
N SER A 114 26.88 4.13 -5.75
CA SER A 114 25.80 4.75 -5.00
C SER A 114 26.12 4.84 -3.50
N GLU A 115 25.26 5.53 -2.76
CA GLU A 115 25.29 5.58 -1.28
C GLU A 115 24.27 4.61 -0.67
N GLU A 116 23.80 3.64 -1.46
CA GLU A 116 22.82 2.65 -1.07
C GLU A 116 23.48 1.50 -0.30
N ASP A 117 22.80 0.99 0.72
CA ASP A 117 23.20 -0.23 1.41
C ASP A 117 22.93 -1.49 0.55
N LEU A 118 23.32 -2.65 1.07
CA LEU A 118 23.14 -3.92 0.36
C LEU A 118 21.67 -4.37 0.25
N CYS A 119 20.75 -3.74 0.98
CA CYS A 119 19.32 -4.03 0.97
C CYS A 119 18.55 -3.20 -0.07
N ALA A 120 19.12 -2.12 -0.58
CA ALA A 120 18.43 -1.20 -1.48
C ALA A 120 17.99 -1.81 -2.83
N ARG A 121 18.54 -2.96 -3.22
CA ARG A 121 18.17 -3.69 -4.44
C ARG A 121 17.80 -5.12 -4.10
N PRO A 122 16.64 -5.35 -3.47
CA PRO A 122 16.23 -6.69 -3.09
C PRO A 122 15.89 -7.51 -4.34
N TYR A 123 15.88 -8.84 -4.17
CA TYR A 123 15.39 -9.73 -5.20
C TYR A 123 13.87 -9.79 -5.13
N TYR A 124 13.22 -9.67 -6.28
CA TYR A 124 11.79 -9.87 -6.43
C TYR A 124 11.54 -11.14 -7.22
N GLU A 125 10.57 -11.91 -6.75
CA GLU A 125 10.14 -13.13 -7.42
C GLU A 125 9.52 -12.79 -8.78
N VAL A 126 9.88 -13.58 -9.79
CA VAL A 126 9.32 -13.46 -11.15
C VAL A 126 8.30 -14.56 -11.32
N TYR A 127 7.01 -14.23 -11.31
CA TYR A 127 5.94 -15.22 -11.41
C TYR A 127 5.81 -15.69 -12.85
N THR A 128 5.82 -17.00 -13.07
CA THR A 128 5.74 -17.52 -14.44
C THR A 128 4.31 -17.44 -14.98
N ILE A 129 4.19 -17.35 -16.31
CA ILE A 129 2.92 -17.49 -17.03
C ILE A 129 2.96 -18.74 -17.91
N GLN A 130 1.82 -19.41 -18.06
CA GLN A 130 1.70 -20.69 -18.78
C GLN A 130 2.71 -21.74 -18.26
N GLY A 131 3.18 -22.61 -19.15
CA GLY A 131 4.15 -23.66 -18.82
C GLY A 131 3.53 -24.77 -17.99
N ASN A 132 4.38 -25.57 -17.35
CA ASN A 132 3.91 -26.71 -16.56
C ASN A 132 3.98 -26.46 -15.06
N SER A 133 4.36 -25.25 -14.61
CA SER A 133 4.69 -24.95 -13.21
C SER A 133 3.64 -24.18 -12.44
N HIS A 134 2.43 -24.07 -12.97
CA HIS A 134 1.28 -23.47 -12.30
C HIS A 134 1.53 -22.04 -11.78
N GLY A 135 2.29 -21.25 -12.54
CA GLY A 135 2.62 -19.86 -12.20
C GLY A 135 3.64 -19.70 -11.08
N LYS A 136 4.26 -20.78 -10.60
CA LYS A 136 5.32 -20.71 -9.58
C LYS A 136 6.43 -19.74 -10.01
N PRO A 137 7.04 -19.02 -9.06
CA PRO A 137 8.08 -18.07 -9.39
C PRO A 137 9.36 -18.77 -9.89
N CYS A 138 10.13 -18.05 -10.69
CA CYS A 138 11.43 -18.49 -11.18
C CYS A 138 12.39 -18.82 -10.03
N THR A 139 13.06 -19.97 -10.11
CA THR A 139 14.18 -20.27 -9.21
C THR A 139 15.47 -19.74 -9.81
N ILE A 140 15.84 -18.50 -9.47
CA ILE A 140 17.09 -17.88 -9.95
C ILE A 140 18.24 -18.11 -8.94
N PRO A 141 19.45 -18.52 -9.37
CA PRO A 141 19.76 -19.06 -10.69
C PRO A 141 19.22 -20.48 -10.85
N PHE A 142 19.03 -20.93 -12.09
CA PHE A 142 18.71 -22.32 -12.44
C PHE A 142 19.71 -22.89 -13.44
N LYS A 143 19.79 -24.22 -13.51
CA LYS A 143 20.66 -24.95 -14.43
C LYS A 143 19.84 -25.52 -15.59
N TYR A 144 20.27 -25.25 -16.81
CA TYR A 144 19.72 -25.79 -18.06
C TYR A 144 20.86 -26.16 -19.00
N ASP A 145 20.84 -27.35 -19.59
CA ASP A 145 21.90 -27.87 -20.47
C ASP A 145 23.33 -27.70 -19.89
N ASN A 146 23.49 -28.05 -18.61
CA ASN A 146 24.72 -27.86 -17.84
C ASN A 146 25.24 -26.41 -17.70
N GLN A 147 24.44 -25.42 -18.08
CA GLN A 147 24.75 -23.99 -17.93
C GLN A 147 23.87 -23.35 -16.86
N TRP A 148 24.44 -22.43 -16.09
CA TRP A 148 23.71 -21.66 -15.09
C TRP A 148 23.13 -20.39 -15.71
N PHE A 149 21.86 -20.11 -15.40
CA PHE A 149 21.15 -18.91 -15.84
C PHE A 149 20.77 -18.08 -14.62
N HIS A 150 21.04 -16.77 -14.67
CA HIS A 150 20.80 -15.82 -13.57
C HIS A 150 19.63 -14.85 -13.83
N GLY A 151 18.78 -15.22 -14.79
CA GLY A 151 17.61 -14.50 -15.25
C GLY A 151 16.86 -15.33 -16.30
N CYS A 152 15.77 -14.77 -16.82
CA CYS A 152 15.01 -15.39 -17.90
C CYS A 152 15.86 -15.50 -19.17
N THR A 153 15.63 -16.55 -19.95
CA THR A 153 16.39 -16.83 -21.17
C THR A 153 15.48 -17.32 -22.29
N SER A 154 15.87 -17.10 -23.54
CA SER A 154 15.25 -17.72 -24.72
C SER A 154 16.01 -18.97 -25.21
N THR A 155 17.12 -19.33 -24.56
CA THR A 155 17.92 -20.50 -24.92
C THR A 155 17.06 -21.76 -24.95
N GLY A 156 17.22 -22.57 -26.00
CA GLY A 156 16.44 -23.79 -26.20
C GLY A 156 15.07 -23.59 -26.84
N ARG A 157 14.74 -22.36 -27.27
CA ARG A 157 13.48 -22.04 -27.96
C ARG A 157 13.71 -21.33 -29.29
N GLU A 158 12.93 -21.71 -30.30
CA GLU A 158 12.97 -21.07 -31.63
C GLU A 158 12.07 -19.82 -31.71
N ASP A 159 11.04 -19.76 -30.85
CA ASP A 159 10.06 -18.67 -30.79
C ASP A 159 10.58 -17.40 -30.09
N GLY A 160 11.78 -17.46 -29.51
CA GLY A 160 12.41 -16.32 -28.83
C GLY A 160 11.79 -15.94 -27.49
N HIS A 161 10.75 -16.64 -27.02
CA HIS A 161 10.09 -16.32 -25.76
C HIS A 161 11.01 -16.57 -24.56
N LEU A 162 11.03 -15.62 -23.63
CA LEU A 162 11.80 -15.74 -22.41
C LEU A 162 11.10 -16.70 -21.44
N TRP A 163 11.85 -17.65 -20.92
CA TRP A 163 11.39 -18.61 -19.93
C TRP A 163 12.39 -18.73 -18.78
N CYS A 164 11.94 -19.32 -17.68
CA CYS A 164 12.80 -19.69 -16.56
C CYS A 164 12.37 -21.05 -15.99
N ALA A 165 13.30 -21.73 -15.33
CA ALA A 165 12.93 -22.88 -14.51
C ALA A 165 12.35 -22.41 -13.17
N THR A 166 11.34 -23.13 -12.68
CA THR A 166 10.78 -22.91 -11.34
C THR A 166 11.41 -23.81 -10.29
N THR A 167 12.37 -24.64 -10.69
CA THR A 167 13.25 -25.41 -9.82
C THR A 167 14.71 -25.12 -10.19
N GLN A 168 15.63 -25.58 -9.34
CA GLN A 168 17.04 -25.24 -9.45
C GLN A 168 17.74 -25.98 -10.59
N ASP A 169 17.37 -27.24 -10.85
CA ASP A 169 17.97 -28.10 -11.87
C ASP A 169 16.89 -28.54 -12.88
N TYR A 170 16.73 -27.75 -13.94
CA TYR A 170 15.70 -28.02 -14.95
C TYR A 170 15.90 -29.39 -15.61
N GLY A 171 17.15 -29.83 -15.81
CA GLY A 171 17.44 -31.11 -16.47
C GLY A 171 16.95 -32.34 -15.69
N LYS A 172 16.61 -32.17 -14.40
CA LYS A 172 16.03 -33.23 -13.57
C LYS A 172 14.52 -33.10 -13.41
N ASP A 173 14.06 -31.89 -13.13
CA ASP A 173 12.67 -31.66 -12.72
C ASP A 173 11.77 -31.28 -13.89
N GLU A 174 12.35 -30.73 -14.96
CA GLU A 174 11.66 -30.23 -16.17
C GLU A 174 10.51 -29.26 -15.86
N ARG A 175 10.63 -28.50 -14.76
CA ARG A 175 9.64 -27.51 -14.31
C ARG A 175 10.00 -26.11 -14.78
N TRP A 176 9.12 -25.52 -15.59
CA TRP A 176 9.31 -24.19 -16.17
C TRP A 176 8.00 -23.42 -16.37
N GLY A 177 8.15 -22.14 -16.70
CA GLY A 177 7.11 -21.32 -17.31
C GLY A 177 7.73 -20.10 -18.02
N PHE A 178 6.91 -19.35 -18.76
CA PHE A 178 7.37 -18.15 -19.43
C PHE A 178 7.53 -17.01 -18.43
N CYS A 179 8.52 -16.16 -18.67
CA CYS A 179 8.69 -14.97 -17.88
C CYS A 179 7.76 -13.86 -18.36
N PRO A 180 7.13 -13.12 -17.44
CA PRO A 180 6.33 -11.95 -17.78
C PRO A 180 7.23 -10.87 -18.38
N ILE A 181 6.76 -10.24 -19.46
CA ILE A 181 7.45 -9.16 -20.15
C ILE A 181 6.52 -7.95 -20.16
N LYS A 182 7.05 -6.78 -19.79
CA LYS A 182 6.33 -5.50 -19.97
C LYS A 182 6.31 -5.16 -21.46
N SER A 183 5.13 -5.19 -22.06
CA SER A 183 4.90 -4.74 -23.45
C SER A 183 3.76 -3.73 -23.51
N ASN A 184 3.86 -2.78 -24.43
CA ASN A 184 2.82 -1.79 -24.74
C ASN A 184 1.88 -2.28 -25.86
N ASP A 185 1.79 -3.59 -26.06
CA ASP A 185 0.97 -4.24 -27.07
C ASP A 185 0.20 -5.42 -26.46
N CYS A 186 -0.59 -6.11 -27.28
CA CYS A 186 -1.41 -7.25 -26.85
C CYS A 186 -1.16 -8.48 -27.71
N GLU A 187 0.05 -8.63 -28.23
CA GLU A 187 0.34 -9.67 -29.22
C GLU A 187 0.63 -11.03 -28.57
N THR A 188 1.30 -11.04 -27.42
CA THR A 188 1.84 -12.26 -26.81
C THR A 188 1.08 -12.65 -25.54
N PHE A 189 0.26 -13.70 -25.63
CA PHE A 189 -0.59 -14.23 -24.54
C PHE A 189 -1.71 -13.29 -24.07
N TRP A 190 -2.16 -12.36 -24.92
CA TRP A 190 -3.27 -11.45 -24.61
C TRP A 190 -4.39 -11.57 -25.65
N ASP A 191 -5.63 -11.53 -25.18
CA ASP A 191 -6.83 -11.37 -26.00
C ASP A 191 -7.21 -9.89 -26.02
N LYS A 192 -7.34 -9.31 -27.22
CA LYS A 192 -7.69 -7.89 -27.40
C LYS A 192 -9.16 -7.72 -27.73
N ASP A 193 -9.86 -6.92 -26.95
CA ASP A 193 -11.18 -6.38 -27.32
C ASP A 193 -10.99 -5.26 -28.35
N GLN A 194 -11.48 -5.49 -29.57
CA GLN A 194 -11.39 -4.53 -30.67
C GLN A 194 -12.27 -3.28 -30.46
N LEU A 195 -13.24 -3.33 -29.55
CA LEU A 195 -14.11 -2.19 -29.27
C LEU A 195 -13.47 -1.22 -28.28
N THR A 196 -12.89 -1.74 -27.21
CA THR A 196 -12.35 -0.92 -26.10
C THR A 196 -10.84 -0.74 -26.14
N ASP A 197 -10.15 -1.45 -27.05
CA ASP A 197 -8.69 -1.61 -27.09
C ASP A 197 -8.09 -2.19 -25.79
N SER A 198 -8.93 -2.75 -24.91
CA SER A 198 -8.49 -3.43 -23.69
C SER A 198 -7.97 -4.82 -24.00
N CYS A 199 -7.02 -5.28 -23.18
CA CYS A 199 -6.32 -6.54 -23.38
C CYS A 199 -6.36 -7.37 -22.12
N TYR A 200 -6.66 -8.65 -22.29
CA TYR A 200 -6.93 -9.59 -21.22
C TYR A 200 -6.03 -10.81 -21.33
N GLN A 201 -5.44 -11.26 -20.21
CA GLN A 201 -4.63 -12.48 -20.17
C GLN A 201 -5.22 -13.44 -19.15
N PHE A 202 -5.70 -14.60 -19.63
CA PHE A 202 -6.28 -15.64 -18.80
C PHE A 202 -5.23 -16.69 -18.43
N ASN A 203 -4.92 -16.80 -17.13
CA ASN A 203 -3.89 -17.69 -16.61
C ASN A 203 -4.51 -18.95 -15.99
N PHE A 204 -5.28 -19.72 -16.78
CA PHE A 204 -6.04 -20.90 -16.32
C PHE A 204 -5.20 -22.01 -15.66
N GLN A 205 -3.93 -22.13 -16.06
CA GLN A 205 -3.03 -23.18 -15.55
C GLN A 205 -2.35 -22.80 -14.23
N SER A 206 -2.45 -21.53 -13.83
CA SER A 206 -1.79 -21.00 -12.64
C SER A 206 -2.59 -21.25 -11.37
N THR A 207 -1.89 -21.37 -10.23
CA THR A 207 -2.50 -21.51 -8.92
C THR A 207 -1.77 -20.60 -7.94
N LEU A 208 -2.20 -19.34 -7.86
CA LEU A 208 -1.56 -18.28 -7.07
C LEU A 208 -2.55 -17.68 -6.07
N SER A 209 -2.05 -17.21 -4.93
CA SER A 209 -2.86 -16.35 -4.05
C SER A 209 -3.20 -15.03 -4.75
N TRP A 210 -4.22 -14.32 -4.28
CA TRP A 210 -4.67 -13.08 -4.91
C TRP A 210 -3.53 -12.07 -5.05
N ARG A 211 -2.69 -11.94 -4.01
CA ARG A 211 -1.54 -11.03 -4.01
C ARG A 211 -0.44 -11.44 -5.00
N GLU A 212 -0.19 -12.74 -5.12
CA GLU A 212 0.79 -13.27 -6.08
C GLU A 212 0.31 -13.09 -7.52
N ALA A 213 -0.99 -13.29 -7.76
CA ALA A 213 -1.64 -13.03 -9.03
C ALA A 213 -1.57 -11.55 -9.42
N TRP A 214 -1.87 -10.64 -8.48
CA TRP A 214 -1.72 -9.20 -8.67
C TRP A 214 -0.27 -8.81 -9.01
N ALA A 215 0.70 -9.30 -8.24
CA ALA A 215 2.12 -9.05 -8.52
C ALA A 215 2.55 -9.57 -9.90
N SER A 216 1.98 -10.69 -10.37
CA SER A 216 2.22 -11.22 -11.72
C SER A 216 1.67 -10.32 -12.82
N CYS A 217 0.49 -9.72 -12.63
CA CYS A 217 -0.07 -8.74 -13.59
C CYS A 217 0.77 -7.45 -13.61
N GLU A 218 1.16 -6.91 -12.45
CA GLU A 218 2.00 -5.71 -12.36
C GLU A 218 3.38 -5.90 -13.05
N GLN A 219 3.94 -7.10 -12.98
CA GLN A 219 5.20 -7.45 -13.68
C GLN A 219 5.07 -7.32 -15.21
N GLN A 220 3.86 -7.31 -15.74
CA GLN A 220 3.55 -7.17 -17.17
C GLN A 220 3.09 -5.76 -17.55
N GLY A 221 3.06 -4.81 -16.60
CA GLY A 221 2.48 -3.48 -16.82
C GLY A 221 0.96 -3.51 -16.95
N ALA A 222 0.34 -4.50 -16.32
CA ALA A 222 -1.10 -4.71 -16.24
C ALA A 222 -1.54 -4.67 -14.77
N ASP A 223 -2.83 -4.81 -14.53
CA ASP A 223 -3.38 -5.10 -13.21
C ASP A 223 -4.28 -6.35 -13.29
N LEU A 224 -4.83 -6.81 -12.17
CA LEU A 224 -5.90 -7.80 -12.19
C LEU A 224 -7.14 -7.23 -12.88
N LEU A 225 -7.97 -8.12 -13.42
CA LEU A 225 -9.17 -7.76 -14.16
C LEU A 225 -10.11 -6.85 -13.34
N SER A 226 -10.35 -5.64 -13.84
CA SER A 226 -11.50 -4.81 -13.46
C SER A 226 -12.61 -4.95 -14.49
N ILE A 227 -13.87 -4.99 -14.02
CA ILE A 227 -15.06 -5.02 -14.87
C ILE A 227 -15.91 -3.80 -14.55
N THR A 228 -15.93 -2.84 -15.46
CA THR A 228 -16.56 -1.52 -15.23
C THR A 228 -17.80 -1.26 -16.05
N GLU A 229 -18.06 -2.11 -17.05
CA GLU A 229 -19.14 -1.95 -18.02
C GLU A 229 -19.76 -3.31 -18.35
N ILE A 230 -21.05 -3.31 -18.70
CA ILE A 230 -21.80 -4.52 -19.09
C ILE A 230 -21.23 -5.17 -20.36
N HIS A 231 -20.76 -4.35 -21.32
CA HIS A 231 -20.07 -4.86 -22.51
C HIS A 231 -18.83 -5.67 -22.13
N GLU A 232 -18.02 -5.16 -21.20
CA GLU A 232 -16.81 -5.83 -20.72
C GLU A 232 -17.16 -7.17 -20.05
N GLN A 233 -18.15 -7.20 -19.14
CA GLN A 233 -18.63 -8.45 -18.56
C GLN A 233 -19.07 -9.46 -19.63
N THR A 234 -19.78 -8.99 -20.66
CA THR A 234 -20.26 -9.84 -21.75
C THR A 234 -19.10 -10.41 -22.59
N TYR A 235 -18.10 -9.57 -22.90
CA TYR A 235 -16.90 -9.98 -23.62
C TYR A 235 -16.10 -11.02 -22.83
N ILE A 236 -15.86 -10.77 -21.54
CA ILE A 236 -15.18 -11.72 -20.64
C ILE A 236 -15.96 -13.03 -20.55
N ASN A 237 -17.28 -12.98 -20.39
CA ASN A 237 -18.12 -14.19 -20.38
C ASN A 237 -17.97 -15.01 -21.66
N GLY A 238 -17.87 -14.36 -22.81
CA GLY A 238 -17.58 -14.99 -24.09
C GLY A 238 -16.27 -15.78 -24.09
N LEU A 239 -15.20 -15.19 -23.55
CA LEU A 239 -13.88 -15.84 -23.43
C LEU A 239 -13.85 -16.97 -22.40
N LEU A 240 -14.70 -16.89 -21.37
CA LEU A 240 -14.83 -17.92 -20.35
C LEU A 240 -15.68 -19.12 -20.81
N THR A 241 -16.37 -19.04 -21.95
CA THR A 241 -17.20 -20.15 -22.44
C THR A 241 -16.36 -21.41 -22.72
N GLY A 242 -16.85 -22.56 -22.26
CA GLY A 242 -16.17 -23.85 -22.42
C GLY A 242 -15.14 -24.19 -21.34
N TYR A 243 -14.90 -23.30 -20.38
CA TYR A 243 -14.05 -23.55 -19.21
C TYR A 243 -14.92 -23.59 -17.95
N SER A 244 -14.71 -24.59 -17.07
CA SER A 244 -15.20 -24.55 -15.68
C SER A 244 -14.04 -24.12 -14.80
N SER A 245 -14.10 -22.90 -14.25
CA SER A 245 -13.07 -22.34 -13.39
C SER A 245 -13.59 -21.20 -12.51
N THR A 246 -12.83 -20.96 -11.45
CA THR A 246 -12.97 -19.79 -10.56
C THR A 246 -11.66 -19.03 -10.67
N LEU A 247 -11.71 -17.77 -11.10
CA LEU A 247 -10.51 -16.96 -11.35
C LEU A 247 -10.48 -15.72 -10.48
N TRP A 248 -9.31 -15.37 -9.95
CA TRP A 248 -9.09 -14.08 -9.32
C TRP A 248 -9.30 -12.93 -10.30
N ILE A 249 -9.99 -11.90 -9.82
CA ILE A 249 -10.16 -10.59 -10.43
C ILE A 249 -9.66 -9.51 -9.46
N GLY A 250 -9.60 -8.25 -9.89
CA GLY A 250 -9.04 -7.15 -9.10
C GLY A 250 -9.92 -6.66 -7.96
N LEU A 251 -11.14 -7.19 -7.83
CA LEU A 251 -12.11 -6.77 -6.82
C LEU A 251 -11.62 -7.20 -5.43
N ASN A 252 -11.58 -6.28 -4.47
CA ASN A 252 -11.10 -6.53 -3.11
C ASN A 252 -11.67 -5.51 -2.12
N ASP A 253 -11.71 -5.85 -0.83
CA ASP A 253 -12.05 -4.95 0.30
C ASP A 253 -10.88 -4.93 1.32
N LEU A 254 -9.64 -4.84 0.81
CA LEU A 254 -8.43 -4.90 1.64
C LEU A 254 -8.13 -3.59 2.39
N ASP A 255 -8.80 -2.47 2.04
CA ASP A 255 -8.83 -1.23 2.82
C ASP A 255 -9.69 -1.45 4.07
N THR A 256 -9.08 -1.58 5.25
CA THR A 256 -9.82 -1.79 6.51
C THR A 256 -10.74 -0.63 6.90
N SER A 257 -10.59 0.53 6.25
CA SER A 257 -11.42 1.72 6.43
C SER A 257 -12.40 1.95 5.28
N GLY A 258 -12.40 1.10 4.25
CA GLY A 258 -13.15 1.26 3.01
C GLY A 258 -13.89 0.00 2.57
N GLY A 259 -14.74 0.16 1.56
CA GLY A 259 -15.52 -0.92 0.95
C GLY A 259 -14.80 -1.61 -0.20
N TRP A 260 -15.61 -2.29 -1.01
CA TRP A 260 -15.16 -2.96 -2.23
C TRP A 260 -14.57 -1.96 -3.23
N GLN A 261 -13.46 -2.36 -3.85
CA GLN A 261 -12.71 -1.56 -4.81
C GLN A 261 -11.99 -2.45 -5.82
N TRP A 262 -11.67 -1.87 -6.98
CA TRP A 262 -10.77 -2.47 -7.95
C TRP A 262 -9.31 -2.13 -7.64
N SER A 263 -8.42 -3.11 -7.81
CA SER A 263 -6.97 -2.95 -7.61
C SER A 263 -6.31 -1.97 -8.58
N ASP A 264 -6.88 -1.78 -9.76
CA ASP A 264 -6.42 -0.84 -10.79
C ASP A 264 -6.93 0.60 -10.62
N ASN A 265 -7.61 0.89 -9.49
CA ASN A 265 -8.29 2.16 -9.19
C ASN A 265 -9.48 2.52 -10.08
N SER A 266 -9.96 1.61 -10.93
CA SER A 266 -11.22 1.81 -11.65
C SER A 266 -12.40 2.02 -10.68
N PRO A 267 -13.40 2.84 -11.04
CA PRO A 267 -14.59 3.04 -10.21
C PRO A 267 -15.43 1.76 -10.15
N LEU A 268 -15.83 1.35 -8.94
CA LEU A 268 -16.74 0.22 -8.73
C LEU A 268 -18.19 0.70 -8.91
N LYS A 269 -18.63 0.82 -10.16
CA LYS A 269 -19.97 1.29 -10.55
C LYS A 269 -20.87 0.20 -11.16
N TYR A 270 -20.28 -0.93 -11.53
CA TYR A 270 -20.98 -2.09 -12.07
C TYR A 270 -20.80 -3.25 -11.10
N LEU A 271 -21.89 -3.95 -10.78
CA LEU A 271 -21.90 -5.14 -9.93
C LEU A 271 -22.42 -6.35 -10.69
N ASN A 272 -21.89 -7.52 -10.37
CA ASN A 272 -22.40 -8.80 -10.86
C ASN A 272 -22.21 -9.90 -9.81
N TRP A 273 -22.47 -9.58 -8.53
CA TRP A 273 -22.44 -10.54 -7.44
C TRP A 273 -23.38 -11.72 -7.72
N GLU A 274 -22.94 -12.94 -7.35
CA GLU A 274 -23.82 -14.10 -7.30
C GLU A 274 -24.84 -13.96 -6.15
N SER A 275 -25.93 -14.74 -6.19
CA SER A 275 -26.91 -14.77 -5.10
C SER A 275 -26.23 -14.96 -3.75
N ASP A 276 -26.66 -14.17 -2.76
CA ASP A 276 -26.16 -14.21 -1.38
C ASP A 276 -24.67 -13.83 -1.22
N GLN A 277 -24.10 -13.11 -2.18
CA GLN A 277 -22.74 -12.56 -2.14
C GLN A 277 -22.77 -11.02 -2.17
N PRO A 278 -21.79 -10.33 -1.57
CA PRO A 278 -20.66 -10.89 -0.81
C PRO A 278 -21.09 -11.41 0.58
N ASP A 279 -20.45 -12.48 1.07
CA ASP A 279 -20.66 -13.05 2.42
C ASP A 279 -19.38 -13.07 3.27
N ASN A 280 -19.42 -13.58 4.51
CA ASN A 280 -18.23 -13.75 5.39
C ASN A 280 -17.21 -12.58 5.40
N PRO A 281 -17.66 -11.34 5.67
CA PRO A 281 -16.84 -10.12 5.52
C PRO A 281 -15.53 -10.11 6.33
N SER A 282 -15.47 -10.88 7.41
CA SER A 282 -14.30 -10.99 8.28
C SER A 282 -13.21 -11.94 7.79
N GLU A 283 -13.47 -12.71 6.73
CA GLU A 283 -12.57 -13.80 6.27
C GLU A 283 -12.29 -13.74 4.76
N GLU A 284 -13.26 -13.30 3.95
CA GLU A 284 -13.21 -13.39 2.51
C GLU A 284 -13.14 -12.00 1.86
N ASN A 285 -11.92 -11.54 1.58
CA ASN A 285 -11.66 -10.15 1.18
C ASN A 285 -11.30 -9.93 -0.30
N CYS A 286 -11.33 -10.97 -1.11
CA CYS A 286 -10.89 -10.92 -2.51
C CYS A 286 -11.93 -11.53 -3.45
N GLY A 287 -12.23 -10.83 -4.53
CA GLY A 287 -13.26 -11.22 -5.49
C GLY A 287 -12.75 -12.21 -6.54
N VAL A 288 -13.61 -13.16 -6.89
CA VAL A 288 -13.43 -14.11 -8.00
C VAL A 288 -14.57 -14.00 -9.00
N ILE A 289 -14.27 -14.29 -10.27
CA ILE A 289 -15.27 -14.54 -11.29
C ILE A 289 -15.45 -16.05 -11.50
N ARG A 290 -16.70 -16.52 -11.57
CA ARG A 290 -17.02 -17.94 -11.78
C ARG A 290 -17.64 -18.17 -13.15
N THR A 291 -17.03 -19.08 -13.92
CA THR A 291 -17.55 -19.42 -15.25
C THR A 291 -18.86 -20.22 -15.16
N GLU A 292 -19.01 -21.07 -14.13
CA GLU A 292 -20.20 -21.89 -13.91
C GLU A 292 -21.45 -21.04 -13.58
N SER A 293 -21.24 -19.86 -12.99
CA SER A 293 -22.30 -18.90 -12.65
C SER A 293 -22.46 -17.81 -13.71
N SER A 294 -22.15 -18.12 -14.98
CA SER A 294 -22.22 -17.18 -16.10
C SER A 294 -21.47 -15.86 -15.86
N GLY A 295 -20.32 -15.94 -15.19
CA GLY A 295 -19.49 -14.77 -14.85
C GLY A 295 -19.91 -14.02 -13.59
N GLY A 296 -20.78 -14.60 -12.77
CA GLY A 296 -21.11 -14.06 -11.45
C GLY A 296 -19.89 -14.00 -10.52
N TRP A 297 -19.91 -13.04 -9.60
CA TRP A 297 -18.81 -12.76 -8.68
C TRP A 297 -19.07 -13.33 -7.29
N GLN A 298 -18.00 -13.77 -6.63
CA GLN A 298 -18.01 -14.20 -5.23
C GLN A 298 -16.80 -13.62 -4.53
N ASN A 299 -16.84 -13.49 -3.21
CA ASN A 299 -15.66 -13.19 -2.42
C ASN A 299 -15.06 -14.44 -1.78
N ARG A 300 -13.73 -14.50 -1.65
CA ARG A 300 -12.97 -15.64 -1.15
C ARG A 300 -11.81 -15.18 -0.29
N ASP A 301 -11.29 -16.10 0.53
CA ASP A 301 -10.04 -15.90 1.28
C ASP A 301 -8.89 -15.65 0.29
N CYS A 302 -8.30 -14.45 0.35
CA CYS A 302 -7.22 -14.01 -0.54
C CYS A 302 -5.99 -14.96 -0.58
N SER A 303 -5.82 -15.82 0.42
CA SER A 303 -4.69 -16.73 0.55
C SER A 303 -4.83 -18.02 -0.26
N ILE A 304 -6.04 -18.36 -0.74
CA ILE A 304 -6.25 -19.57 -1.53
C ILE A 304 -5.58 -19.44 -2.91
N ALA A 305 -5.08 -20.55 -3.43
CA ALA A 305 -4.39 -20.57 -4.71
C ALA A 305 -5.37 -20.83 -5.86
N LEU A 306 -5.58 -19.85 -6.74
CA LEU A 306 -6.48 -19.94 -7.89
C LEU A 306 -5.81 -19.43 -9.19
N PRO A 307 -6.37 -19.79 -10.35
CA PRO A 307 -6.15 -19.08 -11.60
C PRO A 307 -6.55 -17.60 -11.51
N TYR A 308 -6.11 -16.78 -12.46
CA TYR A 308 -6.35 -15.33 -12.43
C TYR A 308 -6.42 -14.72 -13.83
N VAL A 309 -6.98 -13.51 -13.92
CA VAL A 309 -7.06 -12.74 -15.16
C VAL A 309 -6.38 -11.38 -14.98
N CYS A 310 -5.46 -11.04 -15.88
CA CYS A 310 -4.88 -9.70 -15.96
C CYS A 310 -5.60 -8.86 -17.02
N LYS A 311 -5.66 -7.54 -16.81
CA LYS A 311 -6.17 -6.54 -17.75
C LYS A 311 -5.15 -5.41 -17.93
N LYS A 312 -4.95 -4.97 -19.16
CA LYS A 312 -4.24 -3.72 -19.48
C LYS A 312 -4.88 -3.02 -20.66
N LYS A 313 -4.71 -1.71 -20.75
CA LYS A 313 -5.14 -0.90 -21.89
C LYS A 313 -3.94 -0.19 -22.51
N PRO A 314 -3.39 -0.69 -23.62
CA PRO A 314 -2.27 -0.04 -24.30
C PRO A 314 -2.63 1.36 -24.76
N ASN A 315 -1.68 2.29 -24.69
CA ASN A 315 -1.87 3.68 -25.10
C ASN A 315 -3.09 4.38 -24.47
N ALA A 316 -3.53 3.90 -23.30
CA ALA A 316 -4.28 4.75 -22.41
C ALA A 316 -3.36 5.92 -22.03
N THR A 317 -3.37 7.00 -22.83
CA THR A 317 -3.22 8.34 -22.27
C THR A 317 -4.16 8.33 -21.09
N ALA A 318 -3.66 8.48 -19.85
CA ALA A 318 -4.48 8.53 -18.64
C ALA A 318 -5.78 9.24 -19.01
N GLU A 319 -6.85 8.45 -19.21
CA GLU A 319 -7.97 8.93 -20.03
C GLU A 319 -8.47 10.19 -19.36
N SER A 320 -8.49 11.26 -20.15
CA SER A 320 -8.72 12.65 -19.81
C SER A 320 -9.80 12.87 -18.74
N THR A 321 -9.50 12.53 -17.50
CA THR A 321 -9.88 13.31 -16.35
C THR A 321 -8.72 14.30 -16.22
N PRO A 322 -8.95 15.61 -16.41
CA PRO A 322 -7.96 16.59 -15.99
C PRO A 322 -7.49 16.18 -14.59
N PRO A 323 -6.18 16.08 -14.31
CA PRO A 323 -5.72 15.81 -12.95
C PRO A 323 -6.45 16.78 -12.05
N ASP A 324 -7.10 16.27 -10.99
CA ASP A 324 -7.97 16.97 -10.04
C ASP A 324 -7.50 18.42 -9.91
N ARG A 325 -8.03 19.31 -10.77
CA ARG A 325 -7.50 20.67 -10.82
C ARG A 325 -8.19 21.32 -9.65
N TRP A 326 -7.45 21.52 -8.56
CA TRP A 326 -7.70 22.60 -7.61
C TRP A 326 -7.56 23.96 -8.34
N ALA A 327 -8.30 24.12 -9.44
CA ALA A 327 -8.40 25.34 -10.20
C ALA A 327 -9.26 26.29 -9.39
N ASN A 328 -8.64 27.35 -8.91
CA ASN A 328 -9.28 28.45 -8.20
C ASN A 328 -10.05 29.31 -9.22
N VAL A 329 -11.14 28.74 -9.75
CA VAL A 329 -12.06 29.46 -10.61
C VAL A 329 -13.05 30.18 -9.72
N LYS A 330 -13.09 31.52 -9.80
CA LYS A 330 -14.08 32.31 -9.07
C LYS A 330 -15.47 32.07 -9.66
N VAL A 331 -16.32 31.46 -8.84
CA VAL A 331 -17.70 31.11 -9.18
C VAL A 331 -18.67 31.96 -8.39
N GLU A 332 -19.62 32.58 -9.08
CA GLU A 332 -20.73 33.27 -8.43
C GLU A 332 -21.90 32.30 -8.22
N CYS A 333 -22.35 32.19 -6.97
CA CYS A 333 -23.47 31.37 -6.55
C CYS A 333 -24.56 32.24 -5.91
N GLU A 334 -25.81 31.82 -6.03
CA GLU A 334 -26.95 32.45 -5.34
C GLU A 334 -26.76 32.39 -3.81
N PRO A 335 -27.36 33.34 -3.05
CA PRO A 335 -27.39 33.26 -1.59
C PRO A 335 -27.91 31.89 -1.13
N SER A 336 -27.27 31.27 -0.13
CA SER A 336 -27.46 29.89 0.36
C SER A 336 -26.75 28.76 -0.41
N TRP A 337 -26.07 29.04 -1.51
CA TRP A 337 -25.23 28.07 -2.22
C TRP A 337 -23.75 28.37 -1.99
N GLN A 338 -22.95 27.32 -1.79
CA GLN A 338 -21.52 27.42 -1.57
C GLN A 338 -20.75 27.12 -2.87
N PRO A 339 -19.83 27.99 -3.31
CA PRO A 339 -19.03 27.77 -4.51
C PRO A 339 -17.87 26.80 -4.26
N PHE A 340 -17.59 25.92 -5.22
CA PHE A 340 -16.36 25.12 -5.28
C PHE A 340 -16.07 24.64 -6.71
N GLN A 341 -14.84 24.81 -7.19
CA GLN A 341 -14.32 24.30 -8.49
C GLN A 341 -15.33 24.35 -9.67
N GLY A 342 -15.92 25.51 -9.94
CA GLY A 342 -16.86 25.69 -11.06
C GLY A 342 -18.33 25.42 -10.75
N HIS A 343 -18.66 24.94 -9.55
CA HIS A 343 -19.99 24.49 -9.17
C HIS A 343 -20.49 25.18 -7.89
N CYS A 344 -21.81 25.12 -7.70
CA CYS A 344 -22.51 25.61 -6.52
C CYS A 344 -23.19 24.44 -5.81
N TYR A 345 -23.03 24.36 -4.49
CA TYR A 345 -23.50 23.26 -3.66
C TYR A 345 -24.44 23.75 -2.56
N ARG A 346 -25.46 22.96 -2.22
CA ARG A 346 -26.38 23.32 -1.14
C ARG A 346 -26.95 22.10 -0.43
N LEU A 347 -26.81 22.08 0.89
CA LEU A 347 -27.47 21.10 1.76
C LEU A 347 -28.98 21.38 1.84
N GLN A 348 -29.78 20.35 1.56
CA GLN A 348 -31.22 20.30 1.82
C GLN A 348 -31.44 19.55 3.14
N ALA A 349 -31.62 20.30 4.23
CA ALA A 349 -31.81 19.72 5.55
C ALA A 349 -33.15 18.98 5.73
N GLU A 350 -34.16 19.29 4.91
CA GLU A 350 -35.45 18.61 4.95
C GLU A 350 -35.31 17.17 4.47
N LYS A 351 -35.71 16.22 5.32
CA LYS A 351 -35.62 14.78 5.06
C LYS A 351 -36.69 14.35 4.05
N ARG A 352 -36.27 13.70 2.97
CA ARG A 352 -37.14 13.29 1.86
C ARG A 352 -36.67 11.95 1.30
N SER A 353 -37.53 11.28 0.54
CA SER A 353 -37.09 10.14 -0.28
C SER A 353 -36.07 10.59 -1.33
N TRP A 354 -35.31 9.66 -1.92
CA TRP A 354 -34.34 10.00 -2.97
C TRP A 354 -35.03 10.70 -4.15
N GLN A 355 -36.18 10.18 -4.60
CA GLN A 355 -36.95 10.72 -5.72
C GLN A 355 -37.50 12.13 -5.43
N GLU A 356 -37.95 12.39 -4.21
CA GLU A 356 -38.41 13.72 -3.79
C GLU A 356 -37.23 14.70 -3.64
N SER A 357 -36.09 14.24 -3.15
CA SER A 357 -34.85 15.00 -3.06
C SER A 357 -34.36 15.42 -4.45
N LYS A 358 -34.35 14.50 -5.42
CA LYS A 358 -34.06 14.81 -6.83
C LYS A 358 -34.98 15.90 -7.37
N LYS A 359 -36.31 15.75 -7.19
CA LYS A 359 -37.28 16.77 -7.62
C LYS A 359 -37.02 18.13 -6.94
N ALA A 360 -36.62 18.14 -5.67
CA ALA A 360 -36.31 19.37 -4.96
C ALA A 360 -35.04 20.06 -5.50
N CYS A 361 -33.99 19.30 -5.80
CA CYS A 361 -32.78 19.85 -6.43
C CYS A 361 -33.06 20.39 -7.83
N LEU A 362 -33.84 19.67 -8.64
CA LEU A 362 -34.29 20.12 -9.96
C LEU A 362 -35.07 21.43 -9.90
N ARG A 363 -35.99 21.60 -8.93
CA ARG A 363 -36.69 22.89 -8.72
C ARG A 363 -35.73 24.02 -8.32
N GLY A 364 -34.59 23.70 -7.72
CA GLY A 364 -33.53 24.64 -7.38
C GLY A 364 -32.57 24.96 -8.53
N GLY A 365 -32.82 24.43 -9.73
CA GLY A 365 -31.97 24.63 -10.92
C GLY A 365 -30.68 23.81 -10.92
N GLY A 366 -30.61 22.73 -10.13
CA GLY A 366 -29.49 21.79 -10.10
C GLY A 366 -29.99 20.35 -10.13
N ASP A 367 -29.13 19.41 -9.76
CA ASP A 367 -29.50 18.00 -9.52
C ASP A 367 -28.94 17.56 -8.16
N LEU A 368 -29.17 16.30 -7.77
CA LEU A 368 -28.47 15.70 -6.64
C LEU A 368 -26.95 15.69 -6.87
N LEU A 369 -26.20 15.71 -5.77
CA LEU A 369 -24.75 15.76 -5.77
C LEU A 369 -24.12 14.60 -6.55
N SER A 370 -23.32 14.95 -7.57
CA SER A 370 -22.31 14.09 -8.19
C SER A 370 -20.92 14.39 -7.63
N ILE A 371 -20.09 13.36 -7.45
CA ILE A 371 -18.72 13.48 -6.93
C ILE A 371 -17.75 12.82 -7.91
N HIS A 372 -16.77 13.58 -8.38
CA HIS A 372 -15.81 13.10 -9.39
C HIS A 372 -14.38 13.04 -8.90
N SER A 373 -14.11 13.54 -7.70
CA SER A 373 -12.74 13.64 -7.20
C SER A 373 -12.65 13.66 -5.68
N MET A 374 -11.43 13.44 -5.20
CA MET A 374 -11.13 13.48 -3.76
C MET A 374 -11.24 14.91 -3.22
N ALA A 375 -10.88 15.93 -4.02
CA ALA A 375 -11.05 17.34 -3.68
C ALA A 375 -12.52 17.71 -3.45
N GLU A 376 -13.41 17.26 -4.34
CA GLU A 376 -14.85 17.48 -4.21
C GLU A 376 -15.40 16.76 -2.96
N LEU A 377 -14.98 15.52 -2.70
CA LEU A 377 -15.38 14.79 -1.49
C LEU A 377 -14.93 15.51 -0.21
N GLU A 378 -13.71 16.06 -0.18
CA GLU A 378 -13.21 16.84 0.96
C GLU A 378 -14.07 18.07 1.21
N PHE A 379 -14.35 18.83 0.16
CA PHE A 379 -15.21 20.02 0.26
C PHE A 379 -16.60 19.65 0.81
N ILE A 380 -17.20 18.57 0.30
CA ILE A 380 -18.50 18.09 0.75
C ILE A 380 -18.48 17.71 2.23
N THR A 381 -17.52 16.88 2.64
CA THR A 381 -17.43 16.37 4.00
C THR A 381 -17.11 17.47 5.02
N LYS A 382 -16.20 18.39 4.69
CA LYS A 382 -15.75 19.43 5.63
C LYS A 382 -16.62 20.68 5.65
N GLN A 383 -17.22 21.08 4.53
CA GLN A 383 -17.90 22.38 4.40
C GLN A 383 -19.41 22.28 4.22
N ILE A 384 -19.92 21.23 3.58
CA ILE A 384 -21.35 21.12 3.21
C ILE A 384 -22.13 20.19 4.14
N LYS A 385 -21.62 18.98 4.39
CA LYS A 385 -22.27 17.93 5.19
C LYS A 385 -22.46 18.37 6.64
N GLN A 386 -21.54 19.19 7.18
CA GLN A 386 -21.55 19.62 8.59
C GLN A 386 -21.68 18.41 9.53
N GLU A 387 -22.50 18.50 10.59
CA GLU A 387 -22.76 17.43 11.56
C GLU A 387 -23.81 16.40 11.09
N VAL A 388 -24.24 16.43 9.83
CA VAL A 388 -25.22 15.46 9.31
C VAL A 388 -24.52 14.12 9.13
N GLU A 389 -24.98 13.08 9.82
CA GLU A 389 -24.37 11.74 9.78
C GLU A 389 -24.54 11.06 8.41
N GLU A 390 -25.76 11.11 7.85
CA GLU A 390 -26.14 10.41 6.61
C GLU A 390 -27.01 11.30 5.71
N LEU A 391 -26.75 11.29 4.40
CA LEU A 391 -27.52 12.07 3.40
C LEU A 391 -27.48 11.44 2.00
N TRP A 392 -28.48 11.78 1.18
CA TRP A 392 -28.57 11.36 -0.22
C TRP A 392 -27.59 12.07 -1.15
N ILE A 393 -27.04 11.29 -2.08
CA ILE A 393 -26.32 11.76 -3.28
C ILE A 393 -26.99 11.28 -4.56
N GLY A 394 -26.51 11.71 -5.72
CA GLY A 394 -27.12 11.43 -7.02
C GLY A 394 -26.82 10.06 -7.60
N LEU A 395 -25.94 9.25 -6.99
CA LEU A 395 -25.57 7.94 -7.51
C LEU A 395 -26.73 6.96 -7.29
N ASN A 396 -27.10 6.22 -8.34
CA ASN A 396 -28.22 5.30 -8.35
C ASN A 396 -28.10 4.31 -9.52
N ASP A 397 -28.76 3.16 -9.45
CA ASP A 397 -28.85 2.18 -10.55
C ASP A 397 -30.31 1.94 -11.01
N LEU A 398 -31.22 2.88 -10.67
CA LEU A 398 -32.66 2.82 -10.97
C LEU A 398 -33.02 2.60 -12.45
N LYS A 399 -32.12 2.99 -13.37
CA LYS A 399 -32.33 2.82 -14.82
C LYS A 399 -31.96 1.41 -15.28
N LEU A 400 -30.94 0.83 -14.67
CA LEU A 400 -30.41 -0.48 -15.01
C LEU A 400 -29.75 -1.08 -13.77
N GLN A 401 -30.40 -2.10 -13.19
CA GLN A 401 -29.94 -2.74 -11.96
C GLN A 401 -28.47 -3.13 -12.02
N MET A 402 -27.77 -2.92 -10.92
CA MET A 402 -26.34 -3.16 -10.73
C MET A 402 -25.42 -2.27 -11.56
N ASN A 403 -25.94 -1.25 -12.24
CA ASN A 403 -25.15 -0.32 -13.04
C ASN A 403 -25.39 1.12 -12.58
N PHE A 404 -24.61 1.55 -11.61
CA PHE A 404 -24.69 2.87 -11.01
C PHE A 404 -24.32 3.98 -12.00
N GLU A 405 -25.19 4.99 -12.09
CA GLU A 405 -25.00 6.22 -12.85
C GLU A 405 -25.34 7.44 -12.00
N TRP A 406 -24.73 8.59 -12.30
CA TRP A 406 -25.10 9.84 -11.66
C TRP A 406 -26.44 10.36 -12.21
N SER A 407 -27.28 10.88 -11.32
CA SER A 407 -28.60 11.41 -11.67
C SER A 407 -28.58 12.60 -12.64
N ASP A 408 -27.45 13.31 -12.70
CA ASP A 408 -27.17 14.44 -13.59
C ASP A 408 -26.58 14.03 -14.95
N GLY A 409 -26.31 12.73 -15.17
CA GLY A 409 -25.76 12.18 -16.40
C GLY A 409 -24.24 12.32 -16.57
N SER A 410 -23.53 12.84 -15.57
CA SER A 410 -22.07 12.87 -15.55
C SER A 410 -21.46 11.47 -15.45
N LEU A 411 -20.21 11.32 -15.90
CA LEU A 411 -19.52 10.03 -15.87
C LEU A 411 -19.14 9.64 -14.42
N VAL A 412 -19.34 8.37 -14.08
CA VAL A 412 -18.84 7.81 -12.81
C VAL A 412 -17.36 7.48 -12.98
N SER A 413 -16.49 8.40 -12.54
CA SER A 413 -15.03 8.28 -12.58
C SER A 413 -14.40 8.03 -11.20
N PHE A 414 -15.21 8.08 -10.13
CA PHE A 414 -14.75 8.02 -8.75
C PHE A 414 -15.80 7.29 -7.89
N THR A 415 -15.34 6.42 -7.00
CA THR A 415 -16.19 5.72 -6.01
C THR A 415 -15.50 5.63 -4.66
N HIS A 416 -16.25 5.81 -3.57
CA HIS A 416 -15.70 5.82 -2.20
C HIS A 416 -16.58 5.06 -1.20
N TRP A 417 -16.79 3.78 -1.48
CA TRP A 417 -17.67 2.89 -0.70
C TRP A 417 -17.21 2.70 0.75
N HIS A 418 -18.19 2.54 1.64
CA HIS A 418 -18.05 2.18 3.05
C HIS A 418 -17.67 0.71 3.20
N PRO A 419 -16.98 0.30 4.30
CA PRO A 419 -16.73 -1.11 4.59
C PRO A 419 -17.93 -2.02 4.31
N PHE A 420 -17.68 -3.07 3.53
CA PHE A 420 -18.63 -4.07 3.03
C PHE A 420 -19.64 -3.60 1.99
N GLU A 421 -19.53 -2.37 1.49
CA GLU A 421 -20.38 -1.83 0.44
C GLU A 421 -19.68 -1.77 -0.93
N PRO A 422 -20.42 -1.79 -2.05
CA PRO A 422 -21.88 -1.98 -2.12
C PRO A 422 -22.27 -3.46 -2.08
N ASN A 423 -23.26 -3.81 -1.26
CA ASN A 423 -23.69 -5.20 -1.07
C ASN A 423 -25.07 -5.53 -1.64
N ASN A 424 -25.87 -4.54 -2.05
CA ASN A 424 -27.24 -4.71 -2.55
C ASN A 424 -28.02 -5.73 -1.68
N PHE A 425 -28.16 -5.43 -0.39
CA PHE A 425 -28.48 -6.40 0.65
C PHE A 425 -29.81 -7.13 0.39
N ARG A 426 -29.75 -8.48 0.30
CA ARG A 426 -30.88 -9.42 0.43
C ARG A 426 -32.16 -9.06 -0.34
N ASP A 427 -32.06 -8.89 -1.67
CA ASP A 427 -33.20 -8.57 -2.55
C ASP A 427 -33.97 -7.30 -2.15
N SER A 428 -33.42 -6.46 -1.27
CA SER A 428 -33.95 -5.11 -1.08
C SER A 428 -33.43 -4.25 -2.24
N LEU A 429 -34.35 -3.51 -2.86
CA LEU A 429 -34.04 -2.58 -3.96
C LEU A 429 -33.27 -1.38 -3.40
N GLU A 430 -31.99 -1.58 -3.07
CA GLU A 430 -31.07 -0.57 -2.52
C GLU A 430 -30.49 0.31 -3.63
N ASP A 431 -31.35 0.77 -4.52
CA ASP A 431 -30.93 1.32 -5.81
C ASP A 431 -30.40 2.77 -5.73
N CYS A 432 -30.22 3.31 -4.53
CA CYS A 432 -29.86 4.71 -4.25
C CYS A 432 -28.73 4.81 -3.25
N VAL A 433 -27.87 5.82 -3.37
CA VAL A 433 -26.66 5.90 -2.54
C VAL A 433 -26.68 7.06 -1.56
N THR A 434 -26.21 6.81 -0.35
CA THR A 434 -25.96 7.79 0.71
C THR A 434 -24.48 8.00 0.96
N ILE A 435 -24.13 9.16 1.53
CA ILE A 435 -22.84 9.40 2.19
C ILE A 435 -23.04 9.24 3.68
N TRP A 436 -22.19 8.47 4.34
CA TRP A 436 -22.22 8.15 5.77
C TRP A 436 -20.92 8.52 6.49
N GLY A 437 -21.05 8.88 7.78
CA GLY A 437 -19.93 9.08 8.69
C GLY A 437 -19.05 10.30 8.38
N PRO A 438 -18.01 10.54 9.20
CA PRO A 438 -17.13 11.72 9.04
C PRO A 438 -16.23 11.64 7.80
N GLU A 439 -15.87 10.43 7.36
CA GLU A 439 -15.01 10.23 6.18
C GLU A 439 -15.76 10.38 4.85
N GLY A 440 -17.10 10.43 4.89
CA GLY A 440 -17.93 10.56 3.71
C GLY A 440 -17.95 9.32 2.82
N ARG A 441 -17.91 8.13 3.43
CA ARG A 441 -17.96 6.84 2.73
C ARG A 441 -19.37 6.54 2.25
N TRP A 442 -19.51 5.77 1.16
CA TRP A 442 -20.79 5.60 0.47
C TRP A 442 -21.47 4.29 0.85
N ASN A 443 -22.79 4.32 0.93
CA ASN A 443 -23.64 3.16 1.22
C ASN A 443 -24.78 3.11 0.20
N ASP A 444 -25.01 1.98 -0.45
CA ASP A 444 -26.27 1.74 -1.16
C ASP A 444 -27.40 1.53 -0.15
N SER A 445 -28.59 2.00 -0.48
CA SER A 445 -29.68 2.17 0.47
C SER A 445 -31.04 2.20 -0.21
N PRO A 446 -32.11 1.69 0.44
CA PRO A 446 -33.45 1.75 -0.12
C PRO A 446 -33.87 3.20 -0.40
N CYS A 447 -34.20 3.49 -1.65
CA CYS A 447 -34.54 4.85 -2.12
C CYS A 447 -35.71 5.52 -1.38
N ASN A 448 -36.52 4.74 -0.64
CA ASN A 448 -37.67 5.21 0.11
C ASN A 448 -37.33 5.78 1.50
N GLN A 449 -36.08 5.65 1.95
CA GLN A 449 -35.65 6.24 3.22
C GLN A 449 -35.78 7.76 3.20
N SER A 450 -36.11 8.36 4.36
CA SER A 450 -36.28 9.80 4.50
C SER A 450 -35.02 10.43 5.07
N LEU A 451 -34.18 11.00 4.20
CA LEU A 451 -32.87 11.57 4.56
C LEU A 451 -32.69 12.97 3.96
N PRO A 452 -31.82 13.81 4.55
CA PRO A 452 -31.35 15.04 3.92
C PRO A 452 -30.64 14.76 2.59
N SER A 453 -30.41 15.77 1.76
CA SER A 453 -29.69 15.61 0.48
C SER A 453 -28.79 16.79 0.18
N ILE A 454 -27.83 16.64 -0.73
CA ILE A 454 -27.05 17.76 -1.27
C ILE A 454 -27.41 17.96 -2.74
N CYS A 455 -27.66 19.21 -3.12
CA CYS A 455 -27.85 19.60 -4.51
C CYS A 455 -26.56 20.23 -5.07
N LYS A 456 -26.29 19.99 -6.35
CA LYS A 456 -25.18 20.57 -7.11
C LYS A 456 -25.71 21.21 -8.40
N LYS A 457 -25.17 22.37 -8.78
CA LYS A 457 -25.40 23.00 -10.09
C LYS A 457 -24.14 23.66 -10.63
N ALA A 458 -24.07 23.84 -11.94
CA ALA A 458 -23.02 24.65 -12.55
C ALA A 458 -23.14 26.09 -12.05
N GLY A 459 -22.01 26.68 -11.65
CA GLY A 459 -21.97 28.07 -11.24
C GLY A 459 -21.73 29.04 -12.40
N GLN A 460 -21.97 30.32 -12.19
CA GLN A 460 -21.71 31.34 -13.21
C GLN A 460 -20.24 31.76 -13.15
N LEU A 461 -19.51 31.55 -14.25
CA LEU A 461 -18.13 32.00 -14.40
C LEU A 461 -18.10 33.53 -14.50
N SER A 462 -17.46 34.18 -13.53
CA SER A 462 -17.32 35.64 -13.54
C SER A 462 -16.46 36.09 -14.73
N GLN A 463 -17.01 36.91 -15.64
CA GLN A 463 -16.26 37.47 -16.77
C GLN A 463 -15.20 38.46 -16.26
N GLY A 464 -13.92 38.10 -16.42
CA GLY A 464 -12.78 38.83 -15.86
C GLY A 464 -12.15 38.15 -14.66
N ALA A 465 -11.99 36.81 -14.71
CA ALA A 465 -11.41 35.97 -13.67
C ALA A 465 -10.02 36.47 -13.23
N ALA A 466 -9.98 37.32 -12.21
CA ALA A 466 -8.84 37.38 -11.32
C ALA A 466 -8.90 36.12 -10.46
N GLU A 467 -7.79 35.36 -10.41
CA GLU A 467 -7.60 34.28 -9.44
C GLU A 467 -7.96 34.83 -8.05
N GLU A 468 -8.87 34.16 -7.35
CA GLU A 468 -9.10 34.49 -5.94
C GLU A 468 -7.92 33.92 -5.18
N ASP A 469 -6.93 34.78 -4.90
CA ASP A 469 -5.68 34.35 -4.26
C ASP A 469 -5.92 33.86 -2.81
N HIS A 470 -7.13 33.97 -2.24
CA HIS A 470 -7.46 33.60 -0.85
C HIS A 470 -6.46 34.16 0.19
N GLY A 471 -5.83 35.30 -0.10
CA GLY A 471 -4.78 35.93 0.71
C GLY A 471 -3.35 35.42 0.45
N CYS A 472 -3.17 34.47 -0.47
CA CYS A 472 -1.88 34.02 -0.98
C CYS A 472 -1.20 35.10 -1.82
N ARG A 473 0.12 34.98 -1.94
CA ARG A 473 0.92 35.87 -2.80
C ARG A 473 0.79 35.43 -4.25
N LYS A 474 0.96 36.37 -5.18
CA LYS A 474 0.92 36.08 -6.62
C LYS A 474 1.80 34.87 -6.98
N GLY A 475 1.20 33.88 -7.64
CA GLY A 475 1.83 32.63 -8.06
C GLY A 475 1.89 31.53 -7.00
N TRP A 476 1.42 31.78 -5.77
CA TRP A 476 1.19 30.74 -4.77
C TRP A 476 -0.20 30.16 -4.96
N THR A 477 -0.31 28.83 -4.88
CA THR A 477 -1.59 28.13 -4.99
C THR A 477 -2.20 27.93 -3.61
N TRP A 478 -3.45 28.34 -3.42
CA TRP A 478 -4.17 28.13 -2.18
C TRP A 478 -4.75 26.71 -2.10
N HIS A 479 -4.59 26.08 -0.93
CA HIS A 479 -5.33 24.89 -0.52
C HIS A 479 -5.56 24.99 0.99
N SER A 480 -6.84 25.05 1.39
CA SER A 480 -7.22 25.33 2.78
C SER A 480 -6.40 24.51 3.81
N PRO A 481 -5.81 25.14 4.85
CA PRO A 481 -5.77 26.58 5.16
C PRO A 481 -4.45 27.28 4.75
N SER A 482 -3.71 26.74 3.79
CA SER A 482 -2.33 27.13 3.47
C SER A 482 -2.14 27.56 2.01
N CYS A 483 -1.08 28.33 1.78
CA CYS A 483 -0.58 28.67 0.45
C CYS A 483 0.65 27.81 0.14
N TYR A 484 0.77 27.36 -1.11
CA TYR A 484 1.84 26.49 -1.57
C TYR A 484 2.57 27.10 -2.76
N TRP A 485 3.88 26.88 -2.82
CA TRP A 485 4.73 27.35 -3.89
C TRP A 485 5.64 26.24 -4.39
N LEU A 486 5.78 26.16 -5.71
CA LEU A 486 6.65 25.20 -6.37
C LEU A 486 7.97 25.84 -6.77
N GLY A 487 9.04 25.46 -6.09
CA GLY A 487 10.40 25.87 -6.43
C GLY A 487 10.94 25.05 -7.61
N GLU A 488 11.29 25.71 -8.71
CA GLU A 488 11.77 25.04 -9.91
C GLU A 488 13.27 24.67 -9.89
N ASP A 489 14.06 25.32 -9.03
CA ASP A 489 15.50 25.04 -8.98
C ASP A 489 15.78 23.69 -8.31
N GLN A 490 16.63 22.88 -8.93
CA GLN A 490 17.15 21.66 -8.30
C GLN A 490 18.24 22.01 -7.30
N VAL A 491 17.96 21.82 -6.02
CA VAL A 491 18.81 22.23 -4.89
C VAL A 491 18.95 21.13 -3.85
N THR A 492 19.94 21.25 -2.99
CA THR A 492 20.07 20.39 -1.81
C THR A 492 19.00 20.70 -0.78
N TYR A 493 18.79 19.80 0.20
CA TYR A 493 17.76 19.97 1.21
C TYR A 493 17.95 21.25 2.06
N SER A 494 19.19 21.55 2.45
CA SER A 494 19.50 22.74 3.25
C SER A 494 19.27 24.04 2.48
N GLU A 495 19.57 24.04 1.18
CA GLU A 495 19.27 25.15 0.27
C GLU A 495 17.75 25.34 0.10
N ALA A 496 16.99 24.26 -0.15
CA ALA A 496 15.54 24.30 -0.27
C ALA A 496 14.88 24.89 0.99
N ARG A 497 15.31 24.43 2.18
CA ARG A 497 14.83 24.96 3.46
C ARG A 497 15.10 26.46 3.60
N ARG A 498 16.30 26.91 3.23
CA ARG A 498 16.65 28.34 3.24
C ARG A 498 15.77 29.12 2.27
N LEU A 499 15.58 28.64 1.05
CA LEU A 499 14.77 29.31 0.03
C LEU A 499 13.31 29.47 0.47
N CYS A 500 12.67 28.43 1.04
CA CYS A 500 11.33 28.59 1.61
C CYS A 500 11.31 29.60 2.78
N THR A 501 12.33 29.57 3.65
CA THR A 501 12.44 30.50 4.78
C THR A 501 12.62 31.94 4.32
N ASP A 502 13.41 32.18 3.26
CA ASP A 502 13.61 33.50 2.64
C ASP A 502 12.29 34.05 2.08
N HIS A 503 11.36 33.17 1.67
CA HIS A 503 9.98 33.53 1.32
C HIS A 503 9.03 33.65 2.53
N GLY A 504 9.50 33.56 3.78
CA GLY A 504 8.64 33.60 4.97
C GLY A 504 7.68 32.41 5.05
N SER A 505 8.12 31.26 4.55
CA SER A 505 7.40 29.99 4.50
C SER A 505 8.31 28.86 4.99
N GLN A 506 7.82 27.62 5.00
CA GLN A 506 8.62 26.45 5.32
C GLN A 506 8.50 25.40 4.22
N LEU A 507 9.35 24.37 4.23
CA LEU A 507 9.12 23.22 3.37
C LEU A 507 7.76 22.58 3.69
N VAL A 508 7.12 21.96 2.71
CA VAL A 508 5.78 21.41 2.86
C VAL A 508 5.73 20.30 3.93
N THR A 509 4.78 20.41 4.84
CA THR A 509 4.34 19.35 5.74
C THR A 509 3.05 18.77 5.16
N ILE A 510 2.93 17.44 5.11
CA ILE A 510 1.75 16.75 4.58
C ILE A 510 1.07 16.01 5.73
N THR A 511 -0.15 16.41 6.06
CA THR A 511 -0.82 16.00 7.31
C THR A 511 -1.92 14.96 7.09
N ASN A 512 -2.43 14.80 5.87
CA ASN A 512 -3.51 13.88 5.54
C ASN A 512 -3.54 13.56 4.04
N ARG A 513 -4.37 12.59 3.65
CA ARG A 513 -4.52 12.14 2.25
C ARG A 513 -4.98 13.22 1.28
N PHE A 514 -5.75 14.21 1.73
CA PHE A 514 -6.23 15.30 0.87
C PHE A 514 -5.10 16.28 0.54
N GLU A 515 -4.31 16.67 1.53
CA GLU A 515 -3.11 17.50 1.32
C GLU A 515 -2.08 16.77 0.44
N GLN A 516 -1.94 15.44 0.59
CA GLN A 516 -1.11 14.62 -0.31
C GLN A 516 -1.62 14.67 -1.74
N ALA A 517 -2.92 14.43 -1.97
CA ALA A 517 -3.51 14.46 -3.29
C ALA A 517 -3.35 15.84 -3.96
N PHE A 518 -3.55 16.91 -3.20
CA PHE A 518 -3.31 18.28 -3.66
C PHE A 518 -1.86 18.50 -4.07
N VAL A 519 -0.90 18.12 -3.21
CA VAL A 519 0.53 18.27 -3.52
C VAL A 519 0.93 17.44 -4.74
N SER A 520 0.41 16.21 -4.88
CA SER A 520 0.59 15.38 -6.08
C SER A 520 0.07 16.07 -7.34
N SER A 521 -1.07 16.78 -7.26
CA SER A 521 -1.62 17.54 -8.40
C SER A 521 -0.71 18.69 -8.85
N LEU A 522 -0.01 19.36 -7.91
CA LEU A 522 0.93 20.44 -8.22
C LEU A 522 2.15 19.93 -9.00
N ILE A 523 2.58 18.70 -8.71
CA ILE A 523 3.77 18.10 -9.31
C ILE A 523 3.46 17.17 -10.50
N TYR A 524 2.18 17.01 -10.85
CA TYR A 524 1.72 16.02 -11.84
C TYR A 524 2.36 16.15 -13.23
N ASN A 525 2.57 17.38 -13.70
CA ASN A 525 3.13 17.64 -15.04
C ASN A 525 4.65 17.46 -15.12
N TRP A 526 5.30 17.08 -14.02
CA TRP A 526 6.74 16.83 -13.99
C TRP A 526 6.96 15.33 -14.13
N GLU A 527 7.82 14.91 -15.06
CA GLU A 527 8.18 13.51 -15.24
C GLU A 527 9.64 13.28 -14.86
N GLY A 528 9.90 12.26 -14.02
CA GLY A 528 11.26 11.86 -13.64
C GLY A 528 11.97 12.82 -12.68
N GLU A 529 11.24 13.78 -12.10
CA GLU A 529 11.73 14.77 -11.15
C GLU A 529 11.37 14.39 -9.69
N TYR A 530 12.00 15.09 -8.74
CA TYR A 530 11.76 14.93 -7.31
C TYR A 530 11.53 16.27 -6.61
N PHE A 531 10.73 16.27 -5.54
CA PHE A 531 10.38 17.48 -4.77
C PHE A 531 10.58 17.30 -3.26
N TRP A 532 11.46 18.11 -2.65
CA TRP A 532 11.71 18.08 -1.20
C TRP A 532 10.48 18.43 -0.36
N THR A 533 10.29 17.68 0.73
CA THR A 533 9.32 17.97 1.81
C THR A 533 10.03 18.36 3.10
N ALA A 534 9.29 18.71 4.15
CA ALA A 534 9.84 19.00 5.47
C ALA A 534 10.19 17.75 6.30
N LEU A 535 9.95 16.52 5.82
CA LEU A 535 10.17 15.30 6.59
C LEU A 535 11.64 14.86 6.51
N GLN A 536 12.27 14.60 7.65
CA GLN A 536 13.70 14.27 7.72
C GLN A 536 14.10 13.45 8.96
N ASP A 537 15.25 12.79 8.87
CA ASP A 537 16.00 12.18 9.98
C ASP A 537 17.49 12.60 9.88
N LEU A 538 17.81 13.82 10.32
CA LEU A 538 19.17 14.37 10.26
C LEU A 538 20.12 13.72 11.27
N ASN A 539 19.58 13.21 12.37
CA ASN A 539 20.36 12.61 13.44
C ASN A 539 20.64 11.12 13.20
N GLY A 540 20.09 10.54 12.14
CA GLY A 540 20.24 9.11 11.85
C GLY A 540 19.67 8.23 12.95
N THR A 541 18.59 8.68 13.61
CA THR A 541 17.94 7.90 14.67
C THR A 541 17.11 6.76 14.09
N GLY A 542 16.79 6.82 12.80
CA GLY A 542 15.87 5.93 12.12
C GLY A 542 14.41 6.29 12.32
N SER A 543 14.13 7.51 12.79
CA SER A 543 12.79 8.04 13.04
C SER A 543 12.64 9.39 12.36
N PHE A 544 11.69 9.48 11.43
CA PHE A 544 11.44 10.67 10.63
C PHE A 544 10.51 11.65 11.36
N ARG A 545 10.85 12.93 11.30
CA ARG A 545 10.08 14.01 11.93
C ARG A 545 9.94 15.22 11.01
N TRP A 546 8.82 15.93 11.12
CA TRP A 546 8.64 17.21 10.44
C TRP A 546 9.59 18.27 11.02
N LEU A 547 10.03 19.22 10.19
CA LEU A 547 10.84 20.36 10.66
C LEU A 547 10.14 21.20 11.73
N SER A 548 8.81 21.25 11.73
CA SER A 548 8.00 21.94 12.74
C SER A 548 8.04 21.26 14.11
N GLY A 549 8.38 19.97 14.17
CA GLY A 549 8.27 19.14 15.37
C GLY A 549 6.88 18.53 15.58
N ASP A 550 5.94 18.80 14.67
CA ASP A 550 4.60 18.19 14.70
C ASP A 550 4.68 16.67 14.52
N GLU A 551 3.67 15.98 15.04
CA GLU A 551 3.55 14.54 14.91
C GLU A 551 3.32 14.11 13.45
N VAL A 552 3.96 13.02 13.03
CA VAL A 552 3.75 12.42 11.71
C VAL A 552 2.49 11.54 11.76
N MET A 553 1.34 12.14 11.42
CA MET A 553 0.03 11.48 11.46
C MET A 553 -0.32 10.76 10.14
N TYR A 554 0.36 11.08 9.05
CA TYR A 554 0.09 10.54 7.72
C TYR A 554 1.41 10.22 7.00
N THR A 555 1.43 9.14 6.23
CA THR A 555 2.57 8.74 5.41
C THR A 555 2.13 8.17 4.09
N HIS A 556 2.91 8.41 3.03
CA HIS A 556 2.64 7.89 1.70
C HIS A 556 3.94 7.41 1.03
N TRP A 557 4.62 6.48 1.72
CA TRP A 557 5.93 5.96 1.31
C TRP A 557 5.87 5.24 -0.03
N ASN A 558 6.94 5.35 -0.82
CA ASN A 558 7.10 4.45 -1.95
C ASN A 558 7.41 3.02 -1.44
N ARG A 559 7.31 2.03 -2.32
CA ARG A 559 7.69 0.65 -2.04
C ARG A 559 9.08 0.56 -1.41
N ASP A 560 9.16 -0.21 -0.33
CA ASP A 560 10.38 -0.44 0.47
C ASP A 560 11.02 0.84 1.04
N GLN A 561 10.26 1.95 1.14
CA GLN A 561 10.65 3.19 1.83
C GLN A 561 10.02 3.24 3.25
N PRO A 562 10.62 3.97 4.23
CA PRO A 562 11.86 4.76 4.17
C PRO A 562 13.17 3.95 4.05
N GLY A 563 13.07 2.64 3.89
CA GLY A 563 14.19 1.74 3.65
C GLY A 563 14.86 1.28 4.93
N TYR A 564 16.15 0.95 4.84
CA TYR A 564 16.94 0.40 5.95
C TYR A 564 18.03 1.35 6.46
N ARG A 565 18.25 2.44 5.73
CA ARG A 565 19.30 3.39 6.02
C ARG A 565 18.83 4.40 7.06
N ARG A 566 19.58 4.50 8.16
CA ARG A 566 19.43 5.57 9.14
C ARG A 566 19.80 6.92 8.52
N GLY A 567 18.87 7.85 8.67
CA GLY A 567 19.00 9.23 8.25
C GLY A 567 18.79 9.51 6.77
N GLY A 568 18.38 10.75 6.49
CA GLY A 568 18.04 11.21 5.15
C GLY A 568 16.95 12.27 5.19
N CYS A 569 16.60 12.75 3.99
CA CYS A 569 15.57 13.75 3.78
C CYS A 569 14.58 13.22 2.75
N VAL A 570 13.31 13.54 2.92
CA VAL A 570 12.25 12.96 2.12
C VAL A 570 11.91 13.84 0.93
N ALA A 571 11.80 13.22 -0.24
CA ALA A 571 11.34 13.87 -1.47
C ALA A 571 10.19 13.07 -2.09
N LEU A 572 9.26 13.77 -2.72
CA LEU A 572 8.18 13.19 -3.51
C LEU A 572 8.70 12.83 -4.89
N ALA A 573 8.44 11.61 -5.34
CA ALA A 573 8.73 11.15 -6.70
C ALA A 573 7.61 11.57 -7.67
N THR A 574 7.92 11.60 -8.96
CA THR A 574 6.98 11.91 -10.05
C THR A 574 6.96 10.80 -11.11
N GLY A 575 6.15 10.95 -12.17
CA GLY A 575 5.96 9.90 -13.18
C GLY A 575 5.23 8.68 -12.62
N SER A 576 5.78 7.48 -12.81
CA SER A 576 5.14 6.22 -12.37
C SER A 576 5.02 6.05 -10.85
N ALA A 577 5.70 6.89 -10.07
CA ALA A 577 5.64 6.90 -8.61
C ALA A 577 5.07 8.23 -8.07
N MET A 578 4.11 8.80 -8.81
CA MET A 578 3.55 10.13 -8.55
C MET A 578 3.15 10.35 -7.09
N GLY A 579 3.83 11.29 -6.43
CA GLY A 579 3.52 11.69 -5.05
C GLY A 579 4.03 10.76 -3.97
N LEU A 580 4.61 9.60 -4.30
CA LEU A 580 5.15 8.66 -3.31
C LEU A 580 6.46 9.17 -2.69
N TRP A 581 6.66 8.88 -1.42
CA TRP A 581 7.76 9.44 -0.63
C TRP A 581 9.00 8.55 -0.71
N GLU A 582 10.14 9.14 -1.03
CA GLU A 582 11.43 8.46 -1.05
C GLU A 582 12.47 9.18 -0.19
N VAL A 583 13.30 8.41 0.51
CA VAL A 583 14.42 8.94 1.29
C VAL A 583 15.62 9.15 0.38
N LYS A 584 16.14 10.38 0.38
CA LYS A 584 17.31 10.78 -0.41
C LYS A 584 18.39 11.40 0.48
N SER A 585 19.60 11.47 -0.05
CA SER A 585 20.72 12.12 0.64
C SER A 585 20.47 13.63 0.73
N CYS A 586 20.34 14.16 1.95
CA CYS A 586 20.11 15.58 2.19
C CYS A 586 21.19 16.50 1.58
N THR A 587 22.42 16.00 1.43
CA THR A 587 23.60 16.77 1.05
C THR A 587 24.04 16.55 -0.40
N LEU A 588 23.88 15.33 -0.93
CA LEU A 588 24.35 14.98 -2.27
C LEU A 588 23.23 15.01 -3.31
N PHE A 589 22.00 14.69 -2.91
CA PHE A 589 20.87 14.68 -3.83
C PHE A 589 20.38 16.10 -4.05
N ARG A 590 20.00 16.41 -5.29
CA ARG A 590 19.41 17.69 -5.67
C ARG A 590 18.00 17.41 -6.19
N ALA A 591 17.04 18.17 -5.69
CA ALA A 591 15.64 18.04 -6.04
C ALA A 591 15.01 19.43 -6.07
N ARG A 592 13.87 19.54 -6.76
CA ARG A 592 12.98 20.70 -6.64
C ARG A 592 12.37 20.73 -5.24
N TYR A 593 11.56 21.73 -4.91
CA TYR A 593 11.04 21.85 -3.54
C TYR A 593 9.66 22.49 -3.50
N ILE A 594 8.91 22.18 -2.45
CA ILE A 594 7.56 22.71 -2.24
C ILE A 594 7.57 23.49 -0.93
N CYS A 595 7.19 24.75 -0.98
CA CYS A 595 7.04 25.58 0.20
C CYS A 595 5.56 25.66 0.61
N ARG A 596 5.31 25.72 1.92
CA ARG A 596 4.00 25.86 2.56
C ARG A 596 4.02 27.06 3.49
N GLN A 597 3.00 27.91 3.38
CA GLN A 597 2.75 29.03 4.27
C GLN A 597 1.34 28.91 4.83
N SER A 598 1.21 28.65 6.13
CA SER A 598 -0.10 28.65 6.79
C SER A 598 -0.58 30.09 7.02
N LEU A 599 -1.86 30.36 6.71
CA LEU A 599 -2.43 31.71 6.77
C LEU A 599 -2.87 32.15 8.19
N GLY A 600 -2.60 31.35 9.22
CA GLY A 600 -2.70 31.74 10.64
C GLY A 600 -4.08 32.20 11.14
N THR A 601 -5.15 32.04 10.36
CA THR A 601 -6.52 32.36 10.74
C THR A 601 -7.32 31.07 10.96
N PRO A 602 -8.21 30.99 11.96
CA PRO A 602 -9.12 29.87 12.09
C PRO A 602 -10.03 29.89 10.88
N VAL A 603 -9.90 28.86 10.03
CA VAL A 603 -10.97 28.55 9.08
C VAL A 603 -12.23 28.46 9.92
N THR A 604 -13.25 29.22 9.57
CA THR A 604 -14.56 29.16 10.20
C THR A 604 -15.44 28.35 9.26
N PRO A 605 -15.93 27.16 9.64
CA PRO A 605 -15.77 26.49 10.93
C PRO A 605 -14.37 25.87 11.11
N GLU A 606 -13.91 25.84 12.37
CA GLU A 606 -12.66 25.18 12.76
C GLU A 606 -12.69 23.74 12.28
N LEU A 607 -11.65 23.34 11.53
CA LEU A 607 -11.44 21.94 11.21
C LEU A 607 -11.34 21.16 12.52
N PRO A 608 -11.97 19.98 12.65
CA PRO A 608 -11.74 19.12 13.81
C PRO A 608 -10.23 18.94 13.96
N GLY A 609 -9.71 19.32 15.12
CA GLY A 609 -8.32 19.06 15.46
C GLY A 609 -8.02 17.56 15.35
N PRO A 610 -6.73 17.17 15.23
CA PRO A 610 -6.37 15.76 15.36
C PRO A 610 -7.03 15.18 16.62
N ASP A 611 -7.48 13.93 16.54
CA ASP A 611 -8.11 13.24 17.67
C ASP A 611 -7.33 13.54 18.96
N PRO A 612 -8.03 13.87 20.06
CA PRO A 612 -7.38 14.35 21.28
C PRO A 612 -6.31 13.34 21.69
N THR A 613 -5.06 13.81 21.79
CA THR A 613 -3.94 12.96 22.16
C THR A 613 -4.25 12.30 23.51
N PRO A 614 -4.22 10.96 23.62
CA PRO A 614 -4.56 10.26 24.86
C PRO A 614 -3.80 10.84 26.07
N SER A 615 -4.52 11.00 27.19
CA SER A 615 -3.96 11.57 28.42
C SER A 615 -2.88 10.66 29.01
N LEU A 616 -1.81 11.27 29.52
CA LEU A 616 -0.75 10.56 30.25
C LEU A 616 -1.11 10.21 31.70
N THR A 617 -2.26 10.68 32.20
CA THR A 617 -2.62 10.61 33.64
C THR A 617 -3.59 9.49 34.00
N ASP A 618 -4.13 8.76 33.02
CA ASP A 618 -5.20 7.80 33.26
C ASP A 618 -4.65 6.35 33.42
N SER A 619 -5.37 5.50 34.17
CA SER A 619 -4.91 4.16 34.60
C SER A 619 -5.55 2.99 33.83
N CYS A 620 -4.77 2.16 33.13
CA CYS A 620 -5.30 1.17 32.18
C CYS A 620 -6.46 0.30 32.69
N PRO A 621 -7.43 -0.06 31.83
CA PRO A 621 -8.48 -1.02 32.16
C PRO A 621 -7.91 -2.36 32.65
N GLN A 622 -8.70 -3.11 33.42
CA GLN A 622 -8.26 -4.38 34.00
C GLN A 622 -7.71 -5.35 32.93
N GLY A 623 -6.49 -5.85 33.14
CA GLY A 623 -5.82 -6.79 32.24
C GLY A 623 -5.08 -6.14 31.06
N TRP A 624 -4.98 -4.80 31.03
CA TRP A 624 -4.12 -4.04 30.12
C TRP A 624 -2.94 -3.44 30.88
N ALA A 625 -1.81 -3.26 30.21
CA ALA A 625 -0.58 -2.73 30.78
C ALA A 625 -0.05 -1.51 30.01
N SER A 626 0.59 -0.57 30.69
CA SER A 626 1.28 0.57 30.09
C SER A 626 2.43 1.03 31.00
N ASP A 627 3.27 1.93 30.50
CA ASP A 627 4.29 2.65 31.26
C ASP A 627 3.84 4.11 31.45
N PRO A 628 4.18 4.79 32.57
CA PRO A 628 3.79 6.19 32.78
C PRO A 628 4.23 7.19 31.69
N LYS A 629 5.19 6.82 30.84
CA LYS A 629 5.64 7.63 29.70
C LYS A 629 4.86 7.35 28.42
N LEU A 630 4.02 6.32 28.40
CA LEU A 630 3.27 5.89 27.23
C LEU A 630 1.81 6.35 27.30
N ARG A 631 1.23 6.58 26.13
CA ARG A 631 -0.12 7.13 25.96
C ARG A 631 -1.17 6.05 25.67
N HIS A 632 -0.74 4.81 25.46
CA HIS A 632 -1.61 3.70 25.08
C HIS A 632 -1.51 2.57 26.10
N CYS A 633 -2.59 1.82 26.24
CA CYS A 633 -2.62 0.58 27.01
C CYS A 633 -2.48 -0.60 26.05
N TYR A 634 -1.70 -1.61 26.45
CA TYR A 634 -1.37 -2.77 25.63
C TYR A 634 -1.88 -4.06 26.28
N LYS A 635 -2.33 -5.01 25.46
CA LYS A 635 -2.75 -6.32 25.92
C LYS A 635 -2.33 -7.41 24.93
N VAL A 636 -1.81 -8.50 25.47
CA VAL A 636 -1.41 -9.68 24.71
C VAL A 636 -2.37 -10.82 25.01
N PHE A 637 -2.88 -11.49 23.97
CA PHE A 637 -3.71 -12.68 24.11
C PHE A 637 -2.97 -13.89 23.60
N SER A 638 -2.98 -14.94 24.42
CA SER A 638 -2.36 -16.22 24.09
C SER A 638 -3.34 -17.37 24.21
N SER A 639 -3.51 -18.13 23.12
CA SER A 639 -4.14 -19.46 23.18
C SER A 639 -3.13 -20.54 22.81
N ALA A 640 -3.11 -21.61 23.61
CA ALA A 640 -2.30 -22.79 23.36
C ALA A 640 -2.91 -23.72 22.29
N ARG A 641 -4.16 -23.50 21.88
CA ARG A 641 -4.85 -24.36 20.90
C ARG A 641 -4.75 -23.78 19.50
N GLN A 642 -4.35 -24.61 18.54
CA GLN A 642 -4.17 -24.20 17.14
C GLN A 642 -5.47 -23.77 16.46
N GLN A 643 -6.63 -24.26 16.92
CA GLN A 643 -7.96 -23.90 16.41
C GLN A 643 -8.44 -22.51 16.85
N ASP A 644 -7.82 -21.92 17.89
CA ASP A 644 -8.17 -20.57 18.37
C ASP A 644 -7.30 -19.47 17.72
N LYS A 645 -6.39 -19.84 16.81
CA LYS A 645 -5.49 -18.92 16.13
C LYS A 645 -6.25 -18.17 15.04
N LYS A 646 -6.11 -16.85 15.04
CA LYS A 646 -6.79 -15.94 14.12
C LYS A 646 -5.88 -15.54 12.97
N SER A 647 -6.44 -15.34 11.77
CA SER A 647 -5.79 -14.60 10.69
C SER A 647 -5.56 -13.14 11.09
N TRP A 648 -4.75 -12.40 10.33
CA TRP A 648 -4.50 -10.99 10.62
C TRP A 648 -5.80 -10.16 10.67
N ILE A 649 -6.74 -10.40 9.75
CA ILE A 649 -8.00 -9.66 9.69
C ILE A 649 -8.95 -10.03 10.84
N GLN A 650 -9.01 -11.32 11.21
CA GLN A 650 -9.77 -11.79 12.37
C GLN A 650 -9.18 -11.24 13.68
N ALA A 651 -7.85 -11.11 13.74
CA ALA A 651 -7.13 -10.52 14.87
C ALA A 651 -7.44 -9.02 14.99
N GLN A 652 -7.41 -8.29 13.88
CA GLN A 652 -7.83 -6.89 13.78
C GLN A 652 -9.27 -6.70 14.23
N GLY A 653 -10.22 -7.46 13.69
CA GLY A 653 -11.63 -7.41 14.10
C GLY A 653 -11.82 -7.71 15.58
N ALA A 654 -11.09 -8.68 16.13
CA ALA A 654 -11.14 -9.00 17.57
C ALA A 654 -10.59 -7.85 18.45
N CYS A 655 -9.57 -7.10 18.01
CA CYS A 655 -9.14 -5.89 18.72
C CYS A 655 -10.21 -4.79 18.62
N GLN A 656 -10.83 -4.61 17.45
CA GLN A 656 -11.88 -3.60 17.21
C GLN A 656 -13.13 -3.85 18.06
N GLU A 657 -13.54 -5.11 18.25
CA GLU A 657 -14.63 -5.49 19.15
C GLU A 657 -14.36 -5.07 20.62
N LEU A 658 -13.09 -4.93 21.00
CA LEU A 658 -12.67 -4.44 22.31
C LEU A 658 -12.48 -2.92 22.35
N GLY A 659 -12.79 -2.20 21.27
CA GLY A 659 -12.54 -0.77 21.10
C GLY A 659 -11.07 -0.42 20.87
N ALA A 660 -10.23 -1.42 20.55
CA ALA A 660 -8.79 -1.31 20.35
C ALA A 660 -8.40 -1.56 18.90
N GLN A 661 -7.12 -1.41 18.57
CA GLN A 661 -6.55 -1.77 17.27
C GLN A 661 -5.45 -2.81 17.47
N LEU A 662 -5.03 -3.50 16.39
CA LEU A 662 -3.79 -4.28 16.46
C LEU A 662 -2.63 -3.37 16.81
N LEU A 663 -1.66 -3.92 17.54
CA LEU A 663 -0.48 -3.20 18.01
C LEU A 663 0.15 -2.36 16.90
N SER A 664 0.14 -1.04 17.10
CA SER A 664 1.01 -0.09 16.41
C SER A 664 2.12 0.39 17.33
N LEU A 665 3.28 0.64 16.75
CA LEU A 665 4.47 1.14 17.43
C LEU A 665 4.84 2.46 16.77
N ALA A 666 4.90 3.53 17.55
CA ALA A 666 5.18 4.87 17.07
C ALA A 666 6.48 5.44 17.65
N SER A 667 7.10 4.76 18.63
CA SER A 667 8.36 5.19 19.24
C SER A 667 9.23 4.03 19.71
N TYR A 668 10.51 4.32 19.91
CA TYR A 668 11.46 3.37 20.51
C TYR A 668 11.06 2.98 21.94
N GLU A 669 10.49 3.92 22.69
CA GLU A 669 10.00 3.67 24.04
C GLU A 669 8.84 2.66 24.06
N GLU A 670 7.91 2.76 23.10
CA GLU A 670 6.81 1.80 22.94
C GLU A 670 7.33 0.41 22.54
N GLU A 671 8.24 0.34 21.57
CA GLU A 671 8.85 -0.93 21.17
C GLU A 671 9.55 -1.60 22.35
N HIS A 672 10.36 -0.85 23.10
CA HIS A 672 11.08 -1.39 24.25
C HIS A 672 10.12 -1.88 25.34
N PHE A 673 9.05 -1.14 25.61
CA PHE A 673 8.01 -1.55 26.56
C PHE A 673 7.34 -2.86 26.13
N VAL A 674 6.90 -2.94 24.86
CA VAL A 674 6.25 -4.14 24.33
C VAL A 674 7.21 -5.33 24.33
N ALA A 675 8.46 -5.15 23.91
CA ALA A 675 9.46 -6.21 23.93
C ALA A 675 9.68 -6.75 25.36
N ASN A 676 9.75 -5.87 26.36
CA ASN A 676 9.87 -6.27 27.77
C ASN A 676 8.60 -6.97 28.27
N MET A 677 7.42 -6.52 27.85
CA MET A 677 6.14 -7.17 28.18
C MET A 677 6.09 -8.60 27.62
N LEU A 678 6.47 -8.78 26.36
CA LEU A 678 6.54 -10.10 25.71
C LEU A 678 7.57 -11.01 26.39
N ASN A 679 8.76 -10.50 26.70
CA ASN A 679 9.78 -11.26 27.42
C ASN A 679 9.31 -11.71 28.81
N LYS A 680 8.52 -10.90 29.53
CA LYS A 680 7.96 -11.31 30.83
C LYS A 680 6.91 -12.42 30.70
N ILE A 681 6.14 -12.43 29.62
CA ILE A 681 5.07 -13.42 29.43
C ILE A 681 5.64 -14.75 28.93
N PHE A 682 6.65 -14.72 28.05
CA PHE A 682 7.15 -15.91 27.33
C PHE A 682 8.62 -16.25 27.57
N GLY A 683 9.41 -15.38 28.20
CA GLY A 683 10.87 -15.52 28.32
C GLY A 683 11.38 -16.49 29.40
N GLU A 684 10.49 -17.22 30.08
CA GLU A 684 10.85 -18.23 31.09
C GLU A 684 10.78 -19.69 30.57
N SER A 685 10.74 -19.92 29.26
CA SER A 685 10.81 -21.28 28.71
C SER A 685 12.25 -21.82 28.65
N GLU A 686 12.45 -22.99 29.27
CA GLU A 686 13.72 -23.70 29.45
C GLU A 686 14.50 -24.03 28.14
N PRO A 687 15.81 -24.35 28.23
CA PRO A 687 16.75 -24.34 27.10
C PRO A 687 16.56 -25.38 26.00
N GLU A 688 15.55 -26.25 26.05
CA GLU A 688 15.51 -27.44 25.20
C GLU A 688 14.70 -27.30 23.91
N ILE A 689 13.79 -26.33 23.77
CA ILE A 689 13.23 -25.93 22.47
C ILE A 689 12.83 -24.45 22.58
N HIS A 690 13.58 -23.54 21.96
CA HIS A 690 13.12 -22.15 21.79
C HIS A 690 11.90 -22.14 20.85
N GLU A 691 10.69 -22.32 21.38
CA GLU A 691 9.49 -22.00 20.63
C GLU A 691 9.49 -20.49 20.38
N GLN A 692 9.78 -20.11 19.12
CA GLN A 692 9.65 -18.72 18.70
C GLN A 692 8.16 -18.41 18.59
N HIS A 693 7.64 -17.65 19.54
CA HIS A 693 6.28 -17.13 19.46
C HIS A 693 6.24 -15.91 18.52
N TRP A 694 5.32 -15.93 17.56
CA TRP A 694 5.06 -14.81 16.67
C TRP A 694 3.83 -14.04 17.16
N PHE A 695 3.67 -12.78 16.76
CA PHE A 695 2.57 -11.93 17.19
C PHE A 695 2.04 -11.13 16.01
N TRP A 696 0.72 -10.96 15.97
CA TRP A 696 0.12 -10.03 15.02
C TRP A 696 0.34 -8.58 15.46
N ILE A 697 0.77 -7.75 14.52
CA ILE A 697 0.88 -6.30 14.64
C ILE A 697 0.02 -5.64 13.56
N GLY A 698 -0.34 -4.37 13.73
CA GLY A 698 -1.19 -3.64 12.78
C GLY A 698 -0.51 -3.29 11.46
N LEU A 699 0.79 -3.52 11.33
CA LEU A 699 1.56 -3.15 10.14
C LEU A 699 1.23 -4.10 8.99
N ASN A 700 0.75 -3.56 7.88
CA ASN A 700 0.37 -4.34 6.72
C ASN A 700 0.58 -3.56 5.40
N ARG A 701 0.54 -4.27 4.27
CA ARG A 701 0.63 -3.72 2.90
C ARG A 701 -0.32 -4.45 1.96
N ARG A 702 -1.53 -4.72 2.47
CA ARG A 702 -2.52 -5.55 1.78
C ARG A 702 -3.25 -4.76 0.69
N ASP A 703 -3.57 -3.50 0.96
CA ASP A 703 -4.29 -2.63 0.03
C ASP A 703 -3.44 -2.24 -1.20
N PRO A 704 -3.88 -2.57 -2.43
CA PRO A 704 -3.23 -2.16 -3.67
C PRO A 704 -3.17 -0.63 -3.87
N ARG A 705 -4.15 0.14 -3.34
CA ARG A 705 -4.23 1.59 -3.55
C ARG A 705 -3.09 2.36 -2.90
N GLU A 706 -2.51 1.80 -1.84
CA GLU A 706 -1.42 2.42 -1.09
C GLU A 706 -0.03 2.09 -1.68
N GLY A 707 0.06 1.73 -2.97
CA GLY A 707 1.33 1.71 -3.70
C GLY A 707 2.36 0.71 -3.19
N GLN A 708 1.90 -0.40 -2.59
CA GLN A 708 2.73 -1.41 -1.91
C GLN A 708 3.48 -0.89 -0.67
N SER A 709 3.05 0.25 -0.11
CA SER A 709 3.60 0.83 1.11
C SER A 709 3.08 0.12 2.37
N TRP A 710 3.89 0.14 3.43
CA TRP A 710 3.45 -0.34 4.73
C TRP A 710 2.67 0.75 5.44
N HIS A 711 1.56 0.38 6.07
CA HIS A 711 0.73 1.25 6.88
C HIS A 711 0.24 0.52 8.14
N TRP A 712 -0.06 1.28 9.18
CA TRP A 712 -0.70 0.76 10.38
C TRP A 712 -2.22 0.67 10.17
N SER A 713 -2.84 -0.38 10.72
CA SER A 713 -4.29 -0.60 10.65
C SER A 713 -5.14 0.41 11.43
N ASP A 714 -4.51 1.23 12.27
CA ASP A 714 -5.13 2.33 13.00
C ASP A 714 -4.98 3.69 12.29
N GLY A 715 -4.41 3.71 11.09
CA GLY A 715 -4.19 4.91 10.28
C GLY A 715 -2.96 5.74 10.68
N LEU A 716 -2.18 5.31 11.68
CA LEU A 716 -0.93 6.00 12.02
C LEU A 716 0.08 5.91 10.88
N GLY A 717 0.80 7.00 10.65
CA GLY A 717 1.88 7.05 9.68
C GLY A 717 3.09 6.22 10.11
N VAL A 718 3.64 5.40 9.21
CA VAL A 718 4.86 4.61 9.46
C VAL A 718 6.07 5.53 9.44
N ARG A 719 6.73 5.73 10.58
CA ARG A 719 7.77 6.78 10.72
C ARG A 719 9.14 6.26 11.12
N THR A 720 9.30 4.98 11.44
CA THR A 720 10.61 4.40 11.75
C THR A 720 11.07 3.31 10.77
N LEU A 721 12.39 3.17 10.64
CA LEU A 721 13.02 2.14 9.79
C LEU A 721 12.85 0.73 10.37
N GLU A 722 12.72 0.61 11.69
CA GLU A 722 12.48 -0.67 12.37
C GLU A 722 11.05 -1.16 12.12
N GLU A 723 10.06 -0.26 12.00
CA GLU A 723 8.70 -0.57 11.53
C GLU A 723 8.70 -1.16 10.12
N ALA A 724 9.26 -0.44 9.13
CA ALA A 724 9.38 -0.95 7.75
C ALA A 724 10.18 -2.27 7.69
N GLY A 725 11.16 -2.41 8.59
CA GLY A 725 11.98 -3.60 8.69
C GLY A 725 11.37 -4.79 9.44
N LEU A 726 10.31 -4.61 10.22
CA LEU A 726 9.54 -5.70 10.83
C LEU A 726 8.72 -6.45 9.77
N GLY A 727 8.18 -5.73 8.78
CA GLY A 727 7.39 -6.31 7.69
C GLY A 727 8.16 -7.23 6.72
N ASP A 728 9.48 -7.03 6.58
CA ASP A 728 10.35 -7.78 5.65
C ASP A 728 11.10 -8.96 6.30
N ARG A 729 10.85 -9.24 7.59
CA ARG A 729 11.18 -10.55 8.17
C ARG A 729 10.24 -11.57 7.55
N ARG A 730 10.65 -12.17 6.42
CA ARG A 730 9.98 -13.25 5.65
C ARG A 730 8.67 -13.75 6.30
N GLY A 731 7.53 -13.39 5.72
CA GLY A 731 6.30 -14.18 5.86
C GLY A 731 5.74 -14.27 7.29
N LEU A 732 5.36 -13.13 7.89
CA LEU A 732 4.23 -13.13 8.83
C LEU A 732 2.88 -13.34 8.09
N VAL A 733 2.91 -13.81 6.85
CA VAL A 733 1.74 -14.30 6.13
C VAL A 733 2.07 -15.74 5.73
N VAL A 734 1.11 -16.61 6.05
CA VAL A 734 1.07 -18.07 5.84
C VAL A 734 1.63 -18.93 6.98
N GLY A 735 0.75 -19.21 7.94
CA GLY A 735 0.75 -20.45 8.73
C GLY A 735 1.81 -20.57 9.83
N GLY A 736 1.53 -20.02 11.01
CA GLY A 736 2.31 -20.32 12.21
C GLY A 736 2.03 -19.36 13.38
N ASP A 737 1.49 -19.92 14.46
CA ASP A 737 1.67 -19.54 15.87
C ASP A 737 1.78 -18.04 16.18
N CYS A 738 0.73 -17.27 15.84
CA CYS A 738 0.65 -15.86 16.20
C CYS A 738 -0.31 -15.59 17.37
N LEU A 739 0.18 -14.85 18.35
CA LEU A 739 -0.54 -14.35 19.53
C LEU A 739 -1.04 -12.91 19.26
N LEU A 740 -2.15 -12.49 19.88
CA LEU A 740 -2.81 -11.22 19.57
C LEU A 740 -2.22 -10.09 20.41
N GLY A 741 -1.73 -9.00 19.81
CA GLY A 741 -1.38 -7.77 20.54
C GLY A 741 -2.34 -6.65 20.16
N CYS A 742 -3.09 -6.10 21.12
CA CYS A 742 -3.96 -4.93 20.89
C CYS A 742 -3.44 -3.70 21.65
N ASN A 743 -3.61 -2.50 21.08
CA ASN A 743 -3.40 -1.22 21.75
C ASN A 743 -4.71 -0.40 21.82
N LEU A 744 -4.93 0.25 22.97
CA LEU A 744 -6.12 1.06 23.25
C LEU A 744 -5.69 2.51 23.51
N GLY A 745 -6.25 3.47 22.76
CA GLY A 745 -6.13 4.90 23.03
C GLY A 745 -7.14 5.37 24.07
N TRP A 746 -6.73 6.26 24.96
CA TRP A 746 -7.63 6.88 25.94
C TRP A 746 -8.58 7.85 25.25
N ALA A 747 -9.78 7.39 24.93
CA ALA A 747 -10.91 8.28 24.68
C ALA A 747 -11.86 8.20 25.87
N GLY A 748 -11.92 9.29 26.65
CA GLY A 748 -12.93 9.45 27.69
C GLY A 748 -14.31 9.20 27.10
N SER A 749 -15.02 8.21 27.65
CA SER A 749 -16.47 8.01 27.56
C SER A 749 -17.13 8.63 26.31
N ARG A 750 -16.88 8.06 25.11
CA ARG A 750 -17.88 8.17 24.05
C ARG A 750 -19.09 7.36 24.51
N PRO A 751 -20.34 7.87 24.39
CA PRO A 751 -21.50 7.05 24.61
C PRO A 751 -21.39 5.84 23.67
N GLU A 752 -21.76 4.66 24.16
CA GLU A 752 -21.90 3.45 23.35
C GLU A 752 -22.45 3.84 21.97
N PRO A 753 -21.84 3.42 20.85
CA PRO A 753 -22.62 3.36 19.62
C PRO A 753 -23.81 2.49 19.99
N LYS A 754 -25.00 3.10 20.05
CA LYS A 754 -26.24 2.33 20.22
C LYS A 754 -26.16 1.27 19.15
N LYS A 755 -26.03 0.01 19.57
CA LYS A 755 -26.15 -1.15 18.70
C LYS A 755 -27.36 -0.89 17.81
N ALA A 756 -27.12 -0.57 16.53
CA ALA A 756 -28.11 -0.84 15.51
C ALA A 756 -28.28 -2.35 15.61
N GLY A 757 -29.35 -2.76 16.27
CA GLY A 757 -29.60 -4.15 16.55
C GLY A 757 -29.66 -4.87 15.22
N TRP A 758 -28.68 -5.73 14.96
CA TRP A 758 -28.92 -6.94 14.19
C TRP A 758 -30.13 -7.61 14.81
N ARG A 759 -31.32 -7.38 14.26
CA ARG A 759 -32.48 -8.22 14.55
C ARG A 759 -32.20 -9.56 13.87
N GLY A 760 -31.42 -10.39 14.55
CA GLY A 760 -31.51 -11.83 14.36
C GLY A 760 -32.95 -12.23 14.66
N ILE A 761 -33.75 -12.40 13.61
CA ILE A 761 -35.04 -13.09 13.73
C ILE A 761 -34.69 -14.57 13.94
N PRO A 762 -35.16 -15.22 15.03
CA PRO A 762 -34.81 -16.60 15.31
C PRO A 762 -35.32 -17.50 14.19
N SER A 763 -34.47 -18.40 13.74
CA SER A 763 -34.83 -19.54 12.91
C SER A 763 -35.88 -20.40 13.63
N SER A 764 -37.16 -20.22 13.29
CA SER A 764 -38.18 -21.20 13.64
C SER A 764 -37.96 -22.43 12.77
N GLY A 765 -37.28 -23.44 13.32
CA GLY A 765 -37.21 -24.76 12.72
C GLY A 765 -38.62 -25.32 12.53
N ARG A 766 -38.94 -25.68 11.29
CA ARG A 766 -40.01 -26.62 10.99
C ARG A 766 -39.37 -27.90 10.48
N ALA A 767 -39.62 -28.97 11.22
CA ALA A 767 -39.69 -30.33 10.70
C ALA A 767 -40.58 -31.15 11.65
N PRO A 768 -41.38 -32.11 11.15
CA PRO A 768 -42.13 -32.17 9.89
C PRO A 768 -43.53 -31.53 10.01
#